data_AF-A0A952ZCQ4-F1
#
_entry.id   AF-A0A952ZCQ4-F1
#
_cell.length_a   1.000
_cell.length_b   1.000
_cell.length_c   1.000
_cell.angle_alpha   90.00
_cell.angle_beta   90.00
_cell.angle_gamma   90.00
#
_symmetry.space_group_name_H-M   'P 1'
#
loop_
_entity.id
_entity.type
_entity.pdbx_description
1 polymer ?
#
loop_
_entity_poly.entity_id
_entity_poly.type
_entity_poly.pdbx_seq_one_letter_code
_entity_poly.pdbx_strand_id
1 'polypeptide(L)'
;MSVATQNPAVQDLSDYASLLRQGMLQLQALAGPGWTDFNAQDPGITILEQCCYALTELAYRCDFPLPDLLSSGGKNPADQLYGAASILGSRPVTLTDLRKLAVDVRGVRNAWIEPAAVPDPPVYLAADGIPASGDPHKGMVLLRADPAFSVLPMKGLFRVWIEASNELGVTAGELARNVGARLHAARPLGMDFASVDVLKPRSIQVNATIEIGAEATPDDVYAAIVLAIAAQTSPRVRFRSLAQCVAAGWQIDEIFAGPPLQQGFVDTAELAALERRRALRVSDFVQAVMRVEGVALVKQLALSAGGAVWQDWWLDIDDGEVPQFDWNTSNIVLQRQQLTLSVDRAAAGERVTQVLAAGAYRQAQPEELDILPAPGRDRQVGNYYSIQHHFPENYGLGERGLPPEANDLRRAQLRQLQAYLLLFDQLLANQHAQLAHLGDLLGFAGNAPQTYFAGDMDDASLGLDPVWRRADRGERAARLARIVEAPAAGDMELGAAPDWARKNRLLDHLLARFAEQFVNPDGVLPLSANSDQQARLRDLALAKQAWLRNYPALGSARGSGRDLTRAPAPAEDAGLEQRLRIKLGLVPENPEQRFFLIEHLLLRPVAADSAQGALPLLAEARGADPYSLQISLVMPTWAGRCAVPAFKQFVEQTLREEIPAHLFAYVVWLNQADMAQFADAHQTWLDSQRQVRLAQGGAAEWLRQRDARDRLIDLLKLGHSYPLADLPVEYTKVVAWGQSGRVTLMVAQTGVAYQLLAKNGSPLTPPVNGIGQGSDLLLTTPRITGDVDFVVRATRPSSGYSRNLYTKIQIRVGLDTSLIHFISGADLLVADDTAPDAARIIDFAAQAEVSVEASQAGVDYRLLTPDSQAAGGYRTISVADVRGNAATIQLQTQQVPEDCMLRVRATKTFDAGDNQPTMIDALIPDLPLKVRANPGLAVSLPKSVVDYKAAATLVVKSSQASASYQVWARDIGDSEFLRSASATAIPIAGFNSLWVSAPPLPTPDVAAAGAAAAGTGNNLSLPIAALKEDSLLVVRASKSHANPRGGAPVGSTIQLASAAVILVRPGTAADFPLRFSRRDGSGVGPGLAKNTAYLVANGQPGVYYHFRLAGSDQDLGLPVYFHKPEKGIGGLAVEIDFALAGQMPSPPPEWDCPVDLAATDKLSIRAVKAQTGLETLFELAVSALVGAV
;
A
#
# COMPACT_ATOMS: atom_id res chain seq x y z
N MET A 1 5.38 -31.28 -43.81
CA MET A 1 4.68 -32.41 -44.45
C MET A 1 3.96 -31.89 -45.69
N SER A 2 4.47 -32.24 -46.86
CA SER A 2 3.76 -32.16 -48.13
C SER A 2 2.85 -33.38 -48.21
N VAL A 3 1.56 -33.19 -47.92
CA VAL A 3 0.53 -34.21 -48.17
C VAL A 3 -0.59 -33.52 -48.92
N ALA A 4 -0.46 -33.48 -50.24
CA ALA A 4 -1.54 -33.55 -51.24
C ALA A 4 -1.06 -32.97 -52.59
N THR A 5 -0.18 -33.67 -53.29
CA THR A 5 0.01 -33.44 -54.74
C THR A 5 0.00 -34.74 -55.54
N GLN A 6 -0.59 -35.81 -55.01
CA GLN A 6 -0.80 -37.03 -55.78
C GLN A 6 -2.21 -37.58 -55.53
N ASN A 7 -3.20 -36.87 -56.07
CA ASN A 7 -4.44 -37.52 -56.48
C ASN A 7 -4.49 -37.45 -58.02
N PRO A 8 -4.17 -38.53 -58.75
CA PRO A 8 -4.00 -38.50 -60.21
C PRO A 8 -5.31 -38.37 -61.01
N ALA A 9 -6.40 -37.92 -60.38
CA ALA A 9 -7.72 -37.78 -60.99
C ALA A 9 -8.31 -36.35 -60.93
N VAL A 10 -7.60 -35.37 -60.37
CA VAL A 10 -8.02 -33.96 -60.47
C VAL A 10 -7.43 -33.40 -61.75
N GLN A 11 -8.22 -33.44 -62.83
CA GLN A 11 -7.92 -32.69 -64.06
C GLN A 11 -7.81 -31.20 -63.72
N ASP A 12 -6.91 -30.51 -64.41
CA ASP A 12 -6.61 -29.09 -64.17
C ASP A 12 -7.85 -28.22 -64.36
N LEU A 13 -8.42 -27.73 -63.25
CA LEU A 13 -9.58 -26.84 -63.23
C LEU A 13 -9.24 -25.41 -63.68
N SER A 14 -7.95 -25.11 -63.90
CA SER A 14 -7.52 -23.84 -64.47
C SER A 14 -7.56 -23.84 -66.01
N ASP A 15 -7.70 -25.01 -66.65
CA ASP A 15 -7.82 -25.13 -68.11
C ASP A 15 -9.29 -25.10 -68.56
N TYR A 16 -9.68 -23.97 -69.16
CA TYR A 16 -10.99 -23.75 -69.77
C TYR A 16 -11.39 -24.86 -70.76
N ALA A 17 -10.48 -25.29 -71.64
CA ALA A 17 -10.83 -26.24 -72.70
C ALA A 17 -11.12 -27.63 -72.14
N SER A 18 -10.39 -28.03 -71.10
CA SER A 18 -10.63 -29.25 -70.32
C SER A 18 -11.97 -29.19 -69.59
N LEU A 19 -12.26 -28.09 -68.90
CA LEU A 19 -13.53 -27.88 -68.20
C LEU A 19 -14.73 -27.91 -69.13
N LEU A 20 -14.66 -27.20 -70.26
CA LEU A 20 -15.72 -27.20 -71.26
C LEU A 20 -15.96 -28.60 -71.82
N ARG A 21 -14.90 -29.34 -72.15
CA ARG A 21 -15.03 -30.73 -72.63
C ARG A 21 -15.74 -31.63 -71.61
N GLN A 22 -15.41 -31.50 -70.33
CA GLN A 22 -16.08 -32.26 -69.25
C GLN A 22 -17.54 -31.83 -69.10
N GLY A 23 -17.81 -30.53 -69.09
CA GLY A 23 -19.16 -30.00 -69.04
C GLY A 23 -20.02 -30.52 -70.19
N MET A 24 -19.46 -30.57 -71.40
CA MET A 24 -20.12 -31.12 -72.59
C MET A 24 -20.43 -32.61 -72.44
N LEU A 25 -19.48 -33.41 -71.92
CA LEU A 25 -19.70 -34.84 -71.67
C LEU A 25 -20.80 -35.08 -70.63
N GLN A 26 -20.80 -34.31 -69.54
CA GLN A 26 -21.84 -34.40 -68.51
C GLN A 26 -23.20 -33.97 -69.06
N LEU A 27 -23.23 -32.89 -69.85
CA LEU A 27 -24.44 -32.40 -70.49
C LEU A 27 -25.02 -33.45 -71.44
N GLN A 28 -24.19 -34.07 -72.29
CA GLN A 28 -24.59 -35.15 -73.18
C GLN A 28 -25.15 -36.36 -72.43
N ALA A 29 -24.57 -36.71 -71.27
CA ALA A 29 -25.06 -37.80 -70.44
C ALA A 29 -26.41 -37.47 -69.78
N LEU A 30 -26.63 -36.22 -69.37
CA LEU A 30 -27.84 -35.78 -68.67
C LEU A 30 -29.00 -35.41 -69.61
N ALA A 31 -28.70 -34.94 -70.83
CA ALA A 31 -29.67 -34.45 -71.81
C ALA A 31 -30.64 -35.52 -72.33
N GLY A 32 -30.27 -36.81 -72.25
CA GLY A 32 -31.05 -37.91 -72.81
C GLY A 32 -31.38 -37.69 -74.30
N PRO A 33 -32.52 -38.20 -74.81
CA PRO A 33 -32.92 -37.96 -76.20
C PRO A 33 -33.51 -36.55 -76.46
N GLY A 34 -33.64 -35.70 -75.43
CA GLY A 34 -34.39 -34.44 -75.50
C GLY A 34 -33.61 -33.25 -76.06
N TRP A 35 -32.28 -33.25 -75.97
CA TRP A 35 -31.40 -32.20 -76.49
C TRP A 35 -30.24 -32.84 -77.25
N THR A 36 -30.17 -32.58 -78.56
CA THR A 36 -29.25 -33.28 -79.49
C THR A 36 -28.26 -32.35 -80.21
N ASP A 37 -28.50 -31.04 -80.21
CA ASP A 37 -27.58 -30.05 -80.80
C ASP A 37 -26.62 -29.51 -79.73
N PHE A 38 -25.35 -29.88 -79.86
CA PHE A 38 -24.27 -29.50 -78.93
C PHE A 38 -23.26 -28.55 -79.61
N ASN A 39 -23.69 -27.80 -80.62
CA ASN A 39 -22.84 -26.84 -81.33
C ASN A 39 -22.83 -25.47 -80.64
N ALA A 40 -21.78 -24.67 -80.89
CA ALA A 40 -21.59 -23.34 -80.31
C ALA A 40 -22.70 -22.31 -80.61
N GLN A 41 -23.54 -22.58 -81.61
CA GLN A 41 -24.70 -21.74 -81.96
C GLN A 41 -25.88 -21.91 -80.98
N ASP A 42 -25.90 -23.00 -80.21
CA ASP A 42 -26.96 -23.27 -79.25
C ASP A 42 -26.75 -22.40 -77.99
N PRO A 43 -27.76 -21.61 -77.56
CA PRO A 43 -27.66 -20.76 -76.37
C PRO A 43 -27.32 -21.52 -75.09
N GLY A 44 -27.73 -22.77 -74.95
CA GLY A 44 -27.40 -23.62 -73.81
C GLY A 44 -25.91 -23.97 -73.75
N ILE A 45 -25.26 -24.12 -74.91
CA ILE A 45 -23.80 -24.29 -74.99
C ILE A 45 -23.09 -22.98 -74.66
N THR A 46 -23.59 -21.84 -75.13
CA THR A 46 -23.06 -20.52 -74.73
C THR A 46 -23.13 -20.31 -73.21
N ILE A 47 -24.21 -20.72 -72.55
CA ILE A 47 -24.33 -20.65 -71.09
C ILE A 47 -23.28 -21.53 -70.41
N LEU A 48 -23.10 -22.76 -70.89
CA LEU A 48 -22.09 -23.68 -70.38
C LEU A 48 -20.67 -23.10 -70.53
N GLU A 49 -20.37 -22.49 -71.68
CA GLU A 49 -19.10 -21.80 -71.92
C GLU A 49 -18.84 -20.68 -70.91
N GLN A 50 -19.82 -19.83 -70.63
CA GLN A 50 -19.65 -18.73 -69.65
C GLN A 50 -19.50 -19.26 -68.22
N CYS A 51 -20.25 -20.30 -67.84
CA CYS A 51 -20.07 -20.97 -66.56
C CYS A 51 -18.68 -21.60 -66.43
N CYS A 52 -18.17 -22.24 -67.48
CA CYS A 52 -16.81 -22.81 -67.49
C CYS A 52 -15.75 -21.71 -67.32
N TYR A 53 -15.92 -20.56 -67.98
CA TYR A 53 -15.01 -19.43 -67.83
C TYR A 53 -15.01 -18.89 -66.38
N ALA A 54 -16.18 -18.67 -65.78
CA ALA A 54 -16.25 -18.22 -64.38
C ALA A 54 -15.65 -19.24 -63.39
N LEU A 55 -15.78 -20.54 -63.66
CA LEU A 55 -15.12 -21.59 -62.87
C LEU A 55 -13.60 -21.54 -62.98
N THR A 56 -13.04 -21.21 -64.15
CA THR A 56 -11.58 -21.02 -64.29
C THR A 56 -11.07 -19.85 -63.46
N GLU A 57 -11.85 -18.78 -63.34
CA GLU A 57 -11.51 -17.64 -62.47
C GLU A 57 -11.53 -18.04 -60.99
N LEU A 58 -12.54 -18.79 -60.56
CA LEU A 58 -12.60 -19.30 -59.19
C LEU A 58 -11.38 -20.19 -58.89
N ALA A 59 -11.02 -21.10 -59.80
CA ALA A 59 -9.83 -21.95 -59.68
C ALA A 59 -8.55 -21.11 -59.58
N TYR A 60 -8.38 -20.12 -60.45
CA TYR A 60 -7.25 -19.18 -60.42
C TYR A 60 -7.11 -18.47 -59.07
N ARG A 61 -8.23 -18.04 -58.45
CA ARG A 61 -8.21 -17.38 -57.14
C ARG A 61 -7.94 -18.36 -56.00
N CYS A 62 -8.37 -19.61 -56.10
CA CYS A 62 -8.04 -20.66 -55.13
C CYS A 62 -6.54 -20.94 -55.04
N ASP A 63 -5.79 -20.72 -56.13
CA ASP A 63 -4.33 -20.92 -56.20
C ASP A 63 -3.50 -19.75 -55.63
N PHE A 64 -4.14 -18.72 -55.09
CA PHE A 64 -3.40 -17.64 -54.42
C PHE A 64 -2.64 -18.14 -53.18
N PRO A 65 -1.48 -17.54 -52.85
CA PRO A 65 -0.73 -17.89 -51.65
C PRO A 65 -1.63 -17.82 -50.41
N LEU A 66 -1.51 -18.80 -49.52
CA LEU A 66 -2.34 -18.87 -48.31
C LEU A 66 -2.33 -17.58 -47.46
N PRO A 67 -1.19 -16.86 -47.27
CA PRO A 67 -1.22 -15.58 -46.57
C PRO A 67 -2.16 -14.56 -47.22
N ASP A 68 -2.25 -14.52 -48.55
CA ASP A 68 -3.13 -13.61 -49.28
C ASP A 68 -4.60 -13.99 -49.08
N LEU A 69 -4.92 -15.29 -49.11
CA LEU A 69 -6.29 -15.79 -48.87
C LEU A 69 -6.78 -15.48 -47.45
N LEU A 70 -5.90 -15.61 -46.45
CA LEU A 70 -6.20 -15.28 -45.05
C LEU A 70 -6.29 -13.76 -44.80
N SER A 71 -5.78 -12.93 -45.73
CA SER A 71 -5.77 -11.47 -45.61
C SER A 71 -7.04 -10.78 -46.14
N SER A 72 -8.02 -11.56 -46.61
CA SER A 72 -9.26 -11.03 -47.19
C SER A 72 -10.00 -10.09 -46.23
N GLY A 73 -10.42 -8.92 -46.73
CA GLY A 73 -11.09 -7.89 -45.93
C GLY A 73 -10.14 -7.08 -45.04
N GLY A 74 -8.88 -6.97 -45.43
CA GLY A 74 -7.84 -6.21 -44.71
C GLY A 74 -7.34 -6.83 -43.41
N LYS A 75 -7.65 -8.10 -43.14
CA LYS A 75 -7.21 -8.80 -41.92
C LYS A 75 -5.74 -9.20 -42.04
N ASN A 76 -5.01 -9.26 -40.92
CA ASN A 76 -3.67 -9.81 -40.89
C ASN A 76 -3.74 -11.33 -40.63
N PRO A 77 -3.07 -12.19 -41.43
CA PRO A 77 -3.01 -13.63 -41.17
C PRO A 77 -2.45 -13.99 -39.79
N ALA A 78 -1.54 -13.17 -39.27
CA ALA A 78 -0.95 -13.35 -37.94
C ALA A 78 -1.96 -13.15 -36.80
N ASP A 79 -3.05 -12.39 -37.02
CA ASP A 79 -4.08 -12.16 -36.01
C ASP A 79 -5.10 -13.31 -35.92
N GLN A 80 -5.12 -14.18 -36.94
CA GLN A 80 -6.07 -15.29 -37.04
C GLN A 80 -5.50 -16.61 -36.52
N LEU A 81 -4.16 -16.72 -36.46
CA LEU A 81 -3.41 -17.91 -36.08
C LEU A 81 -2.48 -17.61 -34.92
N TYR A 82 -1.94 -18.66 -34.30
CA TYR A 82 -0.98 -18.53 -33.21
C TYR A 82 0.46 -18.71 -33.71
N GLY A 83 1.39 -17.90 -33.19
CA GLY A 83 2.84 -18.03 -33.43
C GLY A 83 3.46 -19.26 -32.78
N ALA A 84 4.65 -19.65 -33.22
CA ALA A 84 5.35 -20.85 -32.74
C ALA A 84 5.64 -20.77 -31.22
N ALA A 85 6.11 -19.62 -30.73
CA ALA A 85 6.42 -19.41 -29.31
C ALA A 85 5.19 -19.60 -28.42
N SER A 86 4.01 -19.23 -28.92
CA SER A 86 2.76 -19.32 -28.17
C SER A 86 2.16 -20.73 -28.11
N ILE A 87 2.44 -21.57 -29.11
CA ILE A 87 1.88 -22.93 -29.21
C ILE A 87 2.86 -24.01 -28.72
N LEU A 88 4.14 -23.86 -29.03
CA LEU A 88 5.16 -24.83 -28.67
C LEU A 88 5.72 -24.58 -27.26
N GLY A 89 5.70 -23.32 -26.82
CA GLY A 89 6.11 -22.95 -25.46
C GLY A 89 5.20 -23.55 -24.40
N SER A 90 5.79 -24.06 -23.33
CA SER A 90 5.07 -24.62 -22.18
C SER A 90 5.39 -23.83 -20.92
N ARG A 91 4.46 -23.74 -19.95
CA ARG A 91 4.87 -23.33 -18.60
C ARG A 91 5.86 -24.35 -18.00
N PRO A 92 6.59 -23.99 -16.94
CA PRO A 92 7.61 -24.87 -16.37
C PRO A 92 7.03 -26.22 -15.95
N VAL A 93 7.65 -27.31 -16.42
CA VAL A 93 7.32 -28.68 -16.02
C VAL A 93 8.49 -29.32 -15.26
N THR A 94 9.71 -28.88 -15.54
CA THR A 94 10.93 -29.37 -14.89
C THR A 94 11.56 -28.31 -13.98
N LEU A 95 12.48 -28.74 -13.10
CA LEU A 95 13.29 -27.82 -12.29
C LEU A 95 14.20 -26.95 -13.17
N THR A 96 14.65 -27.48 -14.29
CA THR A 96 15.46 -26.74 -15.27
C THR A 96 14.65 -25.62 -15.91
N ASP A 97 13.36 -25.84 -16.18
CA ASP A 97 12.47 -24.79 -16.69
C ASP A 97 12.23 -23.68 -15.68
N LEU A 98 12.02 -24.04 -14.41
CA LEU A 98 11.92 -23.06 -13.33
C LEU A 98 13.23 -22.27 -13.19
N ARG A 99 14.38 -22.95 -13.36
CA ARG A 99 15.70 -22.31 -13.37
C ARG A 99 15.84 -21.34 -14.54
N LYS A 100 15.41 -21.72 -15.75
CA LYS A 100 15.36 -20.83 -16.93
C LYS A 100 14.57 -19.55 -16.62
N LEU A 101 13.41 -19.66 -15.97
CA LEU A 101 12.64 -18.49 -15.54
C LEU A 101 13.36 -17.62 -14.52
N ALA A 102 14.05 -18.21 -13.55
CA ALA A 102 14.78 -17.47 -12.52
C ALA A 102 15.98 -16.69 -13.11
N VAL A 103 16.74 -17.31 -14.03
CA VAL A 103 17.91 -16.66 -14.66
C VAL A 103 17.52 -15.62 -15.71
N ASP A 104 16.31 -15.68 -16.24
CA ASP A 104 15.75 -14.70 -17.16
C ASP A 104 15.34 -13.37 -16.48
N VAL A 105 15.50 -13.24 -15.15
CA VAL A 105 15.16 -12.02 -14.41
C VAL A 105 16.30 -11.01 -14.43
N ARG A 106 15.98 -9.73 -14.71
CA ARG A 106 16.93 -8.62 -14.67
C ARG A 106 17.66 -8.55 -13.32
N GLY A 107 18.99 -8.55 -13.36
CA GLY A 107 19.85 -8.51 -12.18
C GLY A 107 20.31 -9.89 -11.70
N VAL A 108 19.77 -10.99 -12.26
CA VAL A 108 20.25 -12.34 -11.99
C VAL A 108 21.41 -12.68 -12.92
N ARG A 109 22.52 -13.14 -12.34
CA ARG A 109 23.66 -13.70 -13.10
C ARG A 109 23.50 -15.21 -13.30
N ASN A 110 23.08 -15.90 -12.24
CA ASN A 110 22.73 -17.32 -12.24
C ASN A 110 21.74 -17.60 -11.10
N ALA A 111 21.07 -18.75 -11.14
CA ALA A 111 20.16 -19.19 -10.09
C ALA A 111 20.12 -20.72 -10.05
N TRP A 112 19.79 -21.28 -8.88
CA TRP A 112 19.65 -22.73 -8.68
C TRP A 112 18.39 -23.02 -7.90
N ILE A 113 17.75 -24.16 -8.22
CA ILE A 113 16.54 -24.62 -7.57
C ILE A 113 16.82 -26.02 -7.04
N GLU A 114 16.85 -26.14 -5.72
CA GLU A 114 17.23 -27.36 -5.01
C GLU A 114 16.02 -27.90 -4.20
N PRO A 115 15.81 -29.22 -4.11
CA PRO A 115 14.78 -29.79 -3.25
C PRO A 115 14.97 -29.39 -1.78
N ALA A 116 13.92 -28.92 -1.13
CA ALA A 116 13.86 -28.64 0.30
C ALA A 116 13.10 -29.78 0.99
N ALA A 117 13.71 -30.96 1.05
CA ALA A 117 13.06 -32.17 1.55
C ALA A 117 12.60 -32.05 3.01
N VAL A 118 13.34 -31.32 3.84
CA VAL A 118 12.92 -31.01 5.20
C VAL A 118 12.23 -29.64 5.17
N PRO A 119 10.91 -29.57 5.44
CA PRO A 119 10.21 -28.30 5.55
C PRO A 119 10.68 -27.52 6.78
N ASP A 120 10.41 -26.22 6.79
CA ASP A 120 10.56 -25.36 7.97
C ASP A 120 9.18 -24.86 8.42
N PRO A 121 8.65 -25.34 9.56
CA PRO A 121 9.28 -26.24 10.53
C PRO A 121 9.31 -27.71 10.05
N PRO A 122 10.23 -28.54 10.56
CA PRO A 122 10.24 -29.97 10.27
C PRO A 122 8.92 -30.64 10.70
N VAL A 123 8.35 -31.44 9.81
CA VAL A 123 7.11 -32.18 10.05
C VAL A 123 7.45 -33.64 10.32
N TYR A 124 6.86 -34.20 11.37
CA TYR A 124 7.12 -35.57 11.81
C TYR A 124 5.84 -36.41 11.75
N LEU A 125 5.95 -37.63 11.26
CA LEU A 125 4.88 -38.61 11.12
C LEU A 125 5.32 -39.94 11.72
N ALA A 126 4.37 -40.72 12.26
CA ALA A 126 4.65 -42.04 12.80
C ALA A 126 5.18 -42.95 11.68
N ALA A 127 6.27 -43.67 11.93
CA ALA A 127 6.93 -44.50 10.92
C ALA A 127 6.05 -45.70 10.48
N ASP A 128 6.17 -46.09 9.22
CA ASP A 128 5.24 -46.92 8.44
C ASP A 128 4.74 -48.24 9.05
N GLY A 129 3.46 -48.50 8.74
CA GLY A 129 2.82 -49.81 8.68
C GLY A 129 1.30 -49.61 8.53
N ILE A 130 0.60 -50.40 7.70
CA ILE A 130 -0.88 -50.43 7.72
C ILE A 130 -1.29 -50.88 9.14
N PRO A 131 -1.90 -50.03 9.99
CA PRO A 131 -1.96 -50.36 11.41
C PRO A 131 -3.11 -51.31 11.73
N ALA A 132 -2.85 -52.25 12.64
CA ALA A 132 -3.89 -52.90 13.43
C ALA A 132 -4.75 -51.82 14.12
N SER A 133 -6.07 -52.00 14.17
CA SER A 133 -6.96 -50.99 14.76
C SER A 133 -6.61 -50.76 16.24
N GLY A 134 -6.37 -49.51 16.64
CA GLY A 134 -6.24 -49.11 18.05
C GLY A 134 -4.95 -48.41 18.47
N ASP A 135 -4.00 -48.15 17.57
CA ASP A 135 -2.80 -47.37 17.89
C ASP A 135 -3.10 -45.86 18.07
N PRO A 136 -2.85 -45.27 19.26
CA PRO A 136 -3.10 -43.85 19.55
C PRO A 136 -2.20 -42.87 18.79
N HIS A 137 -1.08 -43.33 18.21
CA HIS A 137 -0.14 -42.50 17.46
C HIS A 137 -0.43 -42.45 15.94
N LYS A 138 -1.41 -43.24 15.48
CA LYS A 138 -1.76 -43.38 14.06
C LYS A 138 -2.30 -42.08 13.48
N GLY A 139 -1.68 -41.63 12.38
CA GLY A 139 -2.12 -40.44 11.65
C GLY A 139 -1.88 -39.13 12.41
N MET A 140 -1.02 -39.12 13.43
CA MET A 140 -0.64 -37.89 14.11
C MET A 140 0.47 -37.15 13.35
N VAL A 141 0.28 -35.84 13.15
CA VAL A 141 1.32 -34.94 12.60
C VAL A 141 1.91 -34.12 13.75
N LEU A 142 3.22 -34.24 13.97
CA LEU A 142 3.97 -33.46 14.98
C LEU A 142 4.90 -32.44 14.32
N LEU A 143 5.26 -31.39 15.07
CA LEU A 143 6.24 -30.36 14.65
C LEU A 143 7.53 -30.39 15.49
N ARG A 144 7.66 -31.40 16.36
CA ARG A 144 8.85 -31.63 17.17
C ARG A 144 9.25 -33.09 17.07
N ALA A 145 10.55 -33.33 17.21
CA ALA A 145 11.10 -34.67 17.21
C ALA A 145 10.53 -35.47 18.39
N ASP A 146 10.05 -36.67 18.09
CA ASP A 146 9.63 -37.67 19.04
C ASP A 146 10.22 -39.02 18.60
N PRO A 147 10.75 -39.86 19.51
CA PRO A 147 11.36 -41.14 19.13
C PRO A 147 10.46 -42.09 18.32
N ALA A 148 9.13 -41.96 18.42
CA ALA A 148 8.17 -42.77 17.66
C ALA A 148 7.88 -42.23 16.25
N PHE A 149 8.45 -41.08 15.87
CA PHE A 149 8.14 -40.36 14.64
C PHE A 149 9.39 -40.08 13.80
N SER A 150 9.25 -40.11 12.48
CA SER A 150 10.29 -39.75 11.51
C SER A 150 9.95 -38.45 10.79
N VAL A 151 10.97 -37.69 10.39
CA VAL A 151 10.79 -36.49 9.55
C VAL A 151 10.17 -36.90 8.22
N LEU A 152 9.09 -36.23 7.82
CA LEU A 152 8.47 -36.39 6.51
C LEU A 152 9.30 -35.65 5.45
N PRO A 153 9.96 -36.35 4.49
CA PRO A 153 10.59 -35.70 3.36
C PRO A 153 9.51 -35.17 2.38
N MET A 154 9.20 -33.88 2.44
CA MET A 154 8.19 -33.26 1.59
C MET A 154 8.65 -33.22 0.14
N LYS A 155 7.83 -33.80 -0.76
CA LYS A 155 8.06 -33.74 -2.21
C LYS A 155 7.34 -32.52 -2.78
N GLY A 156 7.96 -31.88 -3.77
CA GLY A 156 7.42 -30.66 -4.40
C GLY A 156 7.80 -29.35 -3.69
N LEU A 157 8.55 -29.40 -2.59
CA LEU A 157 9.05 -28.20 -1.91
C LEU A 157 10.49 -27.89 -2.34
N PHE A 158 10.77 -26.64 -2.72
CA PHE A 158 12.08 -26.24 -3.26
C PHE A 158 12.63 -24.98 -2.61
N ARG A 159 13.96 -24.85 -2.61
CA ARG A 159 14.69 -23.63 -2.25
C ARG A 159 15.32 -23.02 -3.51
N VAL A 160 15.22 -21.70 -3.62
CA VAL A 160 15.76 -20.94 -4.75
C VAL A 160 16.95 -20.13 -4.28
N TRP A 161 18.12 -20.38 -4.89
CA TRP A 161 19.35 -19.62 -4.66
C TRP A 161 19.62 -18.70 -5.84
N ILE A 162 19.92 -17.44 -5.58
CA ILE A 162 20.15 -16.42 -6.61
C ILE A 162 21.56 -15.87 -6.47
N GLU A 163 22.30 -15.88 -7.58
CA GLU A 163 23.53 -15.11 -7.73
C GLU A 163 23.21 -13.77 -8.39
N ALA A 164 23.48 -12.68 -7.68
CA ALA A 164 23.25 -11.33 -8.17
C ALA A 164 24.34 -10.89 -9.17
N SER A 165 23.93 -10.12 -10.18
CA SER A 165 24.87 -9.40 -11.05
C SER A 165 25.28 -8.06 -10.41
N ASN A 166 26.59 -7.80 -10.38
CA ASN A 166 27.13 -6.52 -9.89
C ASN A 166 26.93 -5.36 -10.87
N GLU A 167 26.48 -5.62 -12.10
CA GLU A 167 26.46 -4.64 -13.21
C GLU A 167 25.23 -3.71 -13.17
N LEU A 168 24.12 -4.16 -12.55
CA LEU A 168 22.79 -3.54 -12.73
C LEU A 168 22.27 -2.81 -11.49
N GLY A 169 23.03 -2.78 -10.39
CA GLY A 169 22.69 -2.02 -9.17
C GLY A 169 21.39 -2.43 -8.48
N VAL A 170 20.86 -3.64 -8.72
CA VAL A 170 19.62 -4.13 -8.12
C VAL A 170 19.90 -4.61 -6.69
N THR A 171 19.08 -4.18 -5.72
CA THR A 171 19.25 -4.62 -4.33
C THR A 171 18.88 -6.09 -4.15
N ALA A 172 19.50 -6.78 -3.18
CA ALA A 172 19.19 -8.19 -2.91
C ALA A 172 17.71 -8.43 -2.58
N GLY A 173 17.08 -7.51 -1.84
CA GLY A 173 15.65 -7.59 -1.50
C GLY A 173 14.73 -7.43 -2.72
N GLU A 174 15.05 -6.52 -3.64
CA GLU A 174 14.31 -6.38 -4.90
C GLU A 174 14.49 -7.58 -5.80
N LEU A 175 15.72 -8.12 -5.88
CA LEU A 175 16.03 -9.27 -6.71
C LEU A 175 15.27 -10.52 -6.25
N ALA A 176 15.29 -10.82 -4.95
CA ALA A 176 14.51 -11.91 -4.36
C ALA A 176 13.00 -11.77 -4.65
N ARG A 177 12.44 -10.56 -4.51
CA ARG A 177 11.04 -10.29 -4.83
C ARG A 177 10.72 -10.49 -6.31
N ASN A 178 11.57 -10.00 -7.21
CA ASN A 178 11.35 -10.11 -8.66
C ASN A 178 11.41 -11.56 -9.14
N VAL A 179 12.40 -12.32 -8.65
CA VAL A 179 12.51 -13.76 -8.94
C VAL A 179 11.33 -14.52 -8.33
N GLY A 180 10.99 -14.24 -7.07
CA GLY A 180 9.83 -14.84 -6.41
C GLY A 180 8.53 -14.59 -7.18
N ALA A 181 8.27 -13.35 -7.62
CA ALA A 181 7.10 -13.01 -8.41
C ALA A 181 7.08 -13.74 -9.77
N ARG A 182 8.22 -13.81 -10.47
CA ARG A 182 8.33 -14.52 -11.75
C ARG A 182 8.06 -16.01 -11.61
N LEU A 183 8.57 -16.64 -10.55
CA LEU A 183 8.35 -18.05 -10.25
C LEU A 183 6.93 -18.34 -9.79
N HIS A 184 6.34 -17.49 -8.92
CA HIS A 184 4.96 -17.67 -8.47
C HIS A 184 3.92 -17.51 -9.59
N ALA A 185 4.16 -16.61 -10.55
CA ALA A 185 3.31 -16.43 -11.73
C ALA A 185 3.22 -17.68 -12.63
N ALA A 186 4.22 -18.57 -12.57
CA ALA A 186 4.30 -19.79 -13.37
C ALA A 186 4.48 -21.06 -12.51
N ARG A 187 4.07 -21.01 -11.24
CA ARG A 187 4.26 -22.09 -10.26
C ARG A 187 3.56 -23.37 -10.73
N PRO A 188 4.24 -24.53 -10.73
CA PRO A 188 3.58 -25.81 -11.01
C PRO A 188 2.64 -26.25 -9.89
N LEU A 189 1.60 -27.02 -10.25
CA LEU A 189 0.69 -27.66 -9.30
C LEU A 189 1.44 -28.67 -8.43
N GLY A 190 1.11 -28.69 -7.14
CA GLY A 190 1.74 -29.58 -6.16
C GLY A 190 3.20 -29.22 -5.86
N MET A 191 3.65 -28.02 -6.25
CA MET A 191 4.98 -27.49 -5.93
C MET A 191 4.90 -26.14 -5.22
N ASP A 192 5.85 -25.86 -4.33
CA ASP A 192 5.97 -24.55 -3.66
C ASP A 192 7.44 -24.23 -3.35
N PHE A 193 7.71 -22.95 -3.09
CA PHE A 193 9.03 -22.46 -2.73
C PHE A 193 9.09 -22.20 -1.22
N ALA A 194 10.02 -22.88 -0.53
CA ALA A 194 10.30 -22.69 0.89
C ALA A 194 11.00 -21.35 1.15
N SER A 195 11.97 -20.99 0.30
CA SER A 195 12.68 -19.71 0.37
C SER A 195 13.23 -19.29 -0.99
N VAL A 196 13.43 -17.98 -1.15
CA VAL A 196 14.04 -17.35 -2.33
C VAL A 196 15.15 -16.42 -1.81
N ASP A 197 16.38 -16.92 -1.86
CA ASP A 197 17.51 -16.34 -1.15
C ASP A 197 18.59 -15.86 -2.12
N VAL A 198 19.08 -14.63 -1.93
CA VAL A 198 20.23 -14.10 -2.68
C VAL A 198 21.51 -14.47 -1.93
N LEU A 199 22.42 -15.15 -2.62
CA LEU A 199 23.71 -15.58 -2.08
C LEU A 199 24.62 -14.37 -1.84
N LYS A 200 25.43 -14.45 -0.77
CA LYS A 200 26.39 -13.40 -0.45
C LYS A 200 27.65 -13.55 -1.31
N PRO A 201 28.12 -12.51 -2.01
CA PRO A 201 29.34 -12.60 -2.78
C PRO A 201 30.54 -12.75 -1.85
N ARG A 202 31.37 -13.76 -2.13
CA ARG A 202 32.65 -14.00 -1.46
C ARG A 202 33.79 -13.61 -2.40
N SER A 203 34.55 -12.59 -2.03
CA SER A 203 35.68 -12.12 -2.84
C SER A 203 36.80 -13.17 -2.87
N ILE A 204 37.14 -13.62 -4.09
CA ILE A 204 38.20 -14.58 -4.39
C ILE A 204 39.34 -13.88 -5.09
N GLN A 205 40.53 -14.02 -4.54
CA GLN A 205 41.77 -13.46 -5.05
C GLN A 205 42.65 -14.56 -5.64
N VAL A 206 43.38 -14.22 -6.70
CA VAL A 206 44.31 -15.12 -7.38
C VAL A 206 45.71 -14.55 -7.30
N ASN A 207 46.68 -15.39 -6.93
CA ASN A 207 48.11 -15.11 -7.06
C ASN A 207 48.69 -16.10 -8.06
N ALA A 208 49.14 -15.60 -9.21
CA ALA A 208 49.61 -16.45 -10.30
C ALA A 208 50.82 -15.87 -11.03
N THR A 209 51.75 -16.75 -11.42
CA THR A 209 52.86 -16.43 -12.32
C THR A 209 52.73 -17.26 -13.58
N ILE A 210 52.59 -16.58 -14.73
CA ILE A 210 52.23 -17.19 -16.01
C ILE A 210 53.26 -16.80 -17.07
N GLU A 211 53.73 -17.77 -17.84
CA GLU A 211 54.63 -17.58 -18.97
C GLU A 211 53.84 -17.52 -20.28
N ILE A 212 54.09 -16.50 -21.09
CA ILE A 212 53.39 -16.26 -22.35
C ILE A 212 54.31 -16.50 -23.56
N GLY A 213 53.71 -16.83 -24.71
CA GLY A 213 54.40 -17.05 -25.97
C GLY A 213 55.13 -15.81 -26.50
N ALA A 214 56.08 -16.02 -27.42
CA ALA A 214 56.94 -14.98 -27.96
C ALA A 214 56.17 -13.91 -28.78
N GLU A 215 55.11 -14.30 -29.47
CA GLU A 215 54.34 -13.43 -30.38
C GLU A 215 53.06 -12.83 -29.76
N ALA A 216 52.74 -13.19 -28.51
CA ALA A 216 51.49 -12.75 -27.89
C ALA A 216 51.58 -11.33 -27.31
N THR A 217 50.52 -10.53 -27.48
CA THR A 217 50.42 -9.19 -26.85
C THR A 217 50.14 -9.34 -25.35
N PRO A 218 50.98 -8.80 -24.44
CA PRO A 218 50.81 -9.01 -23.00
C PRO A 218 49.47 -8.52 -22.44
N ASP A 219 48.98 -7.36 -22.90
CA ASP A 219 47.72 -6.77 -22.42
C ASP A 219 46.49 -7.58 -22.84
N ASP A 220 46.47 -8.08 -24.08
CA ASP A 220 45.37 -8.91 -24.60
C ASP A 220 45.32 -10.26 -23.89
N VAL A 221 46.48 -10.89 -23.69
CA VAL A 221 46.60 -12.15 -22.94
C VAL A 221 46.19 -11.95 -21.49
N TYR A 222 46.59 -10.85 -20.85
CA TYR A 222 46.18 -10.54 -19.48
C TYR A 222 44.66 -10.40 -19.36
N ALA A 223 44.03 -9.63 -20.25
CA ALA A 223 42.57 -9.48 -20.26
C ALA A 223 41.86 -10.83 -20.48
N ALA A 224 42.37 -11.66 -21.39
CA ALA A 224 41.83 -13.00 -21.64
C ALA A 224 41.99 -13.95 -20.44
N ILE A 225 43.13 -13.89 -19.72
CA ILE A 225 43.35 -14.64 -18.48
C ILE A 225 42.36 -14.20 -17.39
N VAL A 226 42.17 -12.89 -17.20
CA VAL A 226 41.21 -12.35 -16.23
C VAL A 226 39.80 -12.83 -16.54
N LEU A 227 39.39 -12.80 -17.81
CA LEU A 227 38.08 -13.31 -18.23
C LEU A 227 37.94 -14.83 -18.04
N ALA A 228 38.99 -15.61 -18.32
CA ALA A 228 39.00 -17.05 -18.11
C ALA A 228 38.87 -17.41 -16.61
N ILE A 229 39.60 -16.73 -15.74
CA ILE A 229 39.49 -16.90 -14.28
C ILE A 229 38.10 -16.46 -13.79
N ALA A 230 37.58 -15.32 -14.28
CA ALA A 230 36.25 -14.84 -13.91
C ALA A 230 35.16 -15.85 -14.30
N ALA A 231 35.23 -16.40 -15.51
CA ALA A 231 34.30 -17.42 -16.01
C ALA A 231 34.40 -18.74 -15.24
N GLN A 232 35.61 -19.12 -14.80
CA GLN A 232 35.83 -20.31 -13.98
C GLN A 232 35.32 -20.13 -12.54
N THR A 233 35.44 -18.92 -11.99
CA THR A 233 34.98 -18.59 -10.64
C THR A 233 33.46 -18.55 -10.57
N SER A 234 32.85 -17.79 -11.46
CA SER A 234 31.40 -17.57 -11.53
C SER A 234 30.95 -17.63 -13.00
N PRO A 235 30.48 -18.80 -13.47
CA PRO A 235 30.05 -18.95 -14.84
C PRO A 235 28.68 -18.30 -15.08
N ARG A 236 28.55 -17.60 -16.22
CA ARG A 236 27.34 -16.88 -16.62
C ARG A 236 26.47 -17.75 -17.54
N VAL A 237 25.15 -17.64 -17.39
CA VAL A 237 24.19 -18.25 -18.32
C VAL A 237 24.23 -17.51 -19.67
N ARG A 238 24.27 -18.25 -20.77
CA ARG A 238 24.27 -17.71 -22.13
C ARG A 238 22.89 -17.77 -22.76
N PHE A 239 22.43 -16.62 -23.28
CA PHE A 239 21.21 -16.51 -24.08
C PHE A 239 21.56 -16.39 -25.56
N ARG A 240 20.77 -17.04 -26.41
CA ARG A 240 20.91 -17.04 -27.88
C ARG A 240 19.63 -16.49 -28.52
N SER A 241 19.76 -15.76 -29.63
CA SER A 241 18.58 -15.36 -30.42
C SER A 241 18.05 -16.53 -31.26
N LEU A 242 16.81 -16.44 -31.75
CA LEU A 242 16.22 -17.45 -32.64
C LEU A 242 17.14 -17.77 -33.84
N ALA A 243 17.68 -16.73 -34.49
CA ALA A 243 18.58 -16.89 -35.64
C ALA A 243 19.88 -17.63 -35.28
N GLN A 244 20.43 -17.40 -34.09
CA GLN A 244 21.62 -18.11 -33.61
C GLN A 244 21.33 -19.59 -33.31
N CYS A 245 20.16 -19.89 -32.74
CA CYS A 245 19.76 -21.28 -32.50
C CYS A 245 19.56 -22.05 -33.81
N VAL A 246 18.89 -21.44 -34.79
CA VAL A 246 18.71 -22.03 -36.12
C VAL A 246 20.06 -22.23 -36.82
N ALA A 247 20.97 -21.26 -36.75
CA ALA A 247 22.32 -21.37 -37.31
C ALA A 247 23.17 -22.45 -36.60
N ALA A 248 22.92 -22.69 -35.31
CA ALA A 248 23.53 -23.78 -34.55
C ALA A 248 22.92 -25.16 -34.87
N GLY A 249 21.90 -25.23 -35.72
CA GLY A 249 21.28 -26.48 -36.18
C GLY A 249 20.20 -27.04 -35.25
N TRP A 250 19.71 -26.26 -34.28
CA TRP A 250 18.64 -26.69 -33.38
C TRP A 250 17.31 -26.83 -34.12
N GLN A 251 16.52 -27.83 -33.76
CA GLN A 251 15.18 -28.00 -34.32
C GLN A 251 14.18 -27.03 -33.66
N ILE A 252 13.10 -26.69 -34.37
CA ILE A 252 12.11 -25.70 -33.90
C ILE A 252 11.46 -26.16 -32.57
N ASP A 253 11.13 -27.44 -32.46
CA ASP A 253 10.58 -28.02 -31.24
C ASP A 253 11.56 -28.00 -30.07
N GLU A 254 12.87 -28.15 -30.33
CA GLU A 254 13.91 -28.02 -29.30
C GLU A 254 14.10 -26.57 -28.84
N ILE A 255 14.05 -25.61 -29.77
CA ILE A 255 14.19 -24.17 -29.48
C ILE A 255 13.08 -23.69 -28.54
N PHE A 256 11.84 -24.02 -28.86
CA PHE A 256 10.67 -23.59 -28.09
C PHE A 256 10.33 -24.51 -26.91
N ALA A 257 11.18 -25.49 -26.59
CA ALA A 257 10.98 -26.38 -25.46
C ALA A 257 11.13 -25.64 -24.12
N GLY A 258 10.02 -25.57 -23.38
CA GLY A 258 9.94 -24.98 -22.04
C GLY A 258 9.34 -23.57 -22.05
N PRO A 259 9.59 -22.78 -20.99
CA PRO A 259 8.91 -21.52 -20.77
C PRO A 259 9.42 -20.38 -21.67
N PRO A 260 8.53 -19.45 -22.06
CA PRO A 260 8.91 -18.28 -22.83
C PRO A 260 9.79 -17.35 -21.97
N LEU A 261 10.96 -17.02 -22.50
CA LEU A 261 11.98 -16.18 -21.87
C LEU A 261 12.04 -14.80 -22.57
N GLN A 262 12.51 -13.79 -21.85
CA GLN A 262 12.58 -12.40 -22.31
C GLN A 262 13.92 -12.06 -22.97
N GLN A 263 15.01 -12.77 -22.62
CA GLN A 263 16.36 -12.51 -23.13
C GLN A 263 16.75 -13.35 -24.36
N GLY A 264 15.96 -14.35 -24.73
CA GLY A 264 16.27 -15.32 -25.78
C GLY A 264 16.22 -16.76 -25.27
N PHE A 265 16.87 -17.68 -25.98
CA PHE A 265 16.85 -19.11 -25.69
C PHE A 265 18.09 -19.56 -24.93
N VAL A 266 17.91 -20.54 -24.03
CA VAL A 266 18.99 -21.12 -23.22
C VAL A 266 19.12 -22.60 -23.53
N ASP A 267 20.35 -23.05 -23.77
CA ASP A 267 20.66 -24.46 -23.93
C ASP A 267 20.48 -25.19 -22.58
N THR A 268 19.59 -26.17 -22.57
CA THR A 268 19.25 -26.96 -21.38
C THR A 268 20.46 -27.74 -20.85
N ALA A 269 21.30 -28.30 -21.72
CA ALA A 269 22.48 -29.07 -21.33
C ALA A 269 23.59 -28.15 -20.79
N GLU A 270 23.80 -27.00 -21.42
CA GLU A 270 24.73 -25.98 -20.92
C GLU A 270 24.30 -25.48 -19.54
N LEU A 271 23.02 -25.16 -19.35
CA LEU A 271 22.49 -24.72 -18.06
C LEU A 271 22.65 -25.80 -16.98
N ALA A 272 22.37 -27.06 -17.30
CA ALA A 272 22.51 -28.17 -16.36
C ALA A 272 23.96 -28.34 -15.87
N ALA A 273 24.94 -28.14 -16.73
CA ALA A 273 26.37 -28.21 -16.37
C ALA A 273 26.84 -27.08 -15.44
N LEU A 274 26.08 -25.98 -15.34
CA LEU A 274 26.39 -24.85 -14.45
C LEU A 274 25.93 -25.11 -13.01
N GLU A 275 26.52 -26.10 -12.35
CA GLU A 275 26.23 -26.41 -10.95
C GLU A 275 26.76 -25.33 -9.99
N ARG A 276 26.14 -25.23 -8.82
CA ARG A 276 26.54 -24.27 -7.78
C ARG A 276 27.92 -24.67 -7.23
N ARG A 277 28.89 -23.77 -7.35
CA ARG A 277 30.26 -23.99 -6.85
C ARG A 277 30.31 -23.89 -5.33
N ARG A 278 30.30 -25.04 -4.65
CA ARG A 278 30.52 -25.13 -3.19
C ARG A 278 32.01 -25.19 -2.81
N ALA A 279 32.88 -25.38 -3.81
CA ALA A 279 34.31 -25.33 -3.65
C ALA A 279 35.00 -25.05 -4.99
N LEU A 280 36.22 -24.51 -4.90
CA LEU A 280 37.07 -24.14 -6.03
C LEU A 280 38.34 -24.99 -6.02
N ARG A 281 38.56 -25.74 -7.11
CA ARG A 281 39.78 -26.54 -7.30
C ARG A 281 40.79 -25.75 -8.11
N VAL A 282 42.00 -25.58 -7.58
CA VAL A 282 43.07 -24.79 -8.22
C VAL A 282 43.45 -25.39 -9.59
N SER A 283 43.37 -26.72 -9.73
CA SER A 283 43.60 -27.42 -11.01
C SER A 283 42.71 -26.91 -12.15
N ASP A 284 41.45 -26.57 -11.86
CA ASP A 284 40.49 -26.15 -12.88
C ASP A 284 40.83 -24.74 -13.39
N PHE A 285 41.35 -23.88 -12.51
CA PHE A 285 41.86 -22.56 -12.88
C PHE A 285 43.13 -22.66 -13.72
N VAL A 286 44.05 -23.55 -13.36
CA VAL A 286 45.25 -23.81 -14.17
C VAL A 286 44.85 -24.26 -15.57
N GLN A 287 43.89 -25.19 -15.70
CA GLN A 287 43.40 -25.63 -17.00
C GLN A 287 42.69 -24.51 -17.78
N ALA A 288 41.88 -23.69 -17.12
CA ALA A 288 41.19 -22.57 -17.76
C ALA A 288 42.18 -21.54 -18.32
N VAL A 289 43.22 -21.21 -17.55
CA VAL A 289 44.28 -20.29 -17.96
C VAL A 289 45.14 -20.87 -19.08
N MET A 290 45.48 -22.17 -19.02
CA MET A 290 46.26 -22.85 -20.07
C MET A 290 45.53 -22.93 -21.43
N ARG A 291 44.20 -22.79 -21.46
CA ARG A 291 43.40 -22.75 -22.71
C ARG A 291 43.40 -21.38 -23.38
N VAL A 292 43.90 -20.34 -22.71
CA VAL A 292 43.97 -18.99 -23.29
C VAL A 292 45.05 -18.95 -24.37
N GLU A 293 44.67 -18.50 -25.56
CA GLU A 293 45.61 -18.34 -26.67
C GLU A 293 46.74 -17.37 -26.29
N GLY A 294 47.99 -17.80 -26.48
CA GLY A 294 49.17 -17.04 -26.09
C GLY A 294 49.77 -17.40 -24.72
N VAL A 295 49.12 -18.24 -23.90
CA VAL A 295 49.71 -18.79 -22.66
C VAL A 295 50.57 -20.01 -22.98
N ALA A 296 51.82 -20.02 -22.49
CA ALA A 296 52.76 -21.14 -22.68
C ALA A 296 52.82 -22.06 -21.46
N LEU A 297 52.84 -21.51 -20.24
CA LEU A 297 52.96 -22.29 -18.99
C LEU A 297 52.41 -21.51 -17.79
N VAL A 298 51.72 -22.18 -16.88
CA VAL A 298 51.39 -21.65 -15.54
C VAL A 298 52.42 -22.18 -14.54
N LYS A 299 53.27 -21.29 -13.98
CA LYS A 299 54.34 -21.69 -13.04
C LYS A 299 53.82 -21.92 -11.63
N GLN A 300 52.92 -21.04 -11.19
CA GLN A 300 52.31 -21.08 -9.86
C GLN A 300 50.93 -20.43 -9.93
N LEU A 301 49.96 -20.99 -9.21
CA LEU A 301 48.63 -20.43 -9.01
C LEU A 301 48.12 -20.80 -7.62
N ALA A 302 47.66 -19.83 -6.84
CA ALA A 302 47.01 -20.04 -5.56
C ALA A 302 45.78 -19.12 -5.44
N LEU A 303 44.79 -19.58 -4.66
CA LEU A 303 43.54 -18.88 -4.40
C LEU A 303 43.47 -18.43 -2.94
N SER A 304 42.78 -17.31 -2.67
CA SER A 304 42.49 -16.86 -1.31
C SER A 304 41.10 -16.23 -1.22
N ALA A 305 40.45 -16.37 -0.07
CA ALA A 305 39.17 -15.75 0.25
C ALA A 305 39.34 -14.69 1.36
N GLY A 306 39.99 -13.56 1.02
CA GLY A 306 40.29 -12.46 1.95
C GLY A 306 41.78 -12.19 2.20
N GLY A 307 42.68 -12.82 1.44
CA GLY A 307 44.11 -12.46 1.33
C GLY A 307 45.02 -12.95 2.44
N ALA A 308 44.46 -13.47 3.55
CA ALA A 308 45.22 -13.91 4.72
C ALA A 308 45.81 -15.33 4.59
N VAL A 309 45.09 -16.24 3.92
CA VAL A 309 45.49 -17.64 3.74
C VAL A 309 45.39 -18.00 2.26
N TRP A 310 46.50 -18.44 1.68
CA TRP A 310 46.59 -18.86 0.28
C TRP A 310 46.57 -20.39 0.19
N GLN A 311 45.70 -20.91 -0.67
CA GLN A 311 45.53 -22.34 -0.88
C GLN A 311 45.85 -22.67 -2.35
N ASP A 312 46.65 -23.72 -2.54
CA ASP A 312 47.18 -24.15 -3.85
C ASP A 312 46.53 -25.44 -4.38
N TRP A 313 45.58 -26.00 -3.62
CA TRP A 313 44.88 -27.23 -4.00
C TRP A 313 43.36 -27.05 -4.13
N TRP A 314 42.72 -26.56 -3.08
CA TRP A 314 41.27 -26.56 -2.89
C TRP A 314 40.87 -25.42 -1.96
N LEU A 315 39.74 -24.76 -2.22
CA LEU A 315 39.13 -23.72 -1.39
C LEU A 315 37.62 -23.95 -1.23
N ASP A 316 37.16 -24.06 0.01
CA ASP A 316 35.75 -24.22 0.39
C ASP A 316 34.95 -22.92 0.28
N ILE A 317 33.67 -23.02 -0.11
CA ILE A 317 32.69 -21.91 -0.12
C ILE A 317 31.50 -22.31 0.74
N ASP A 318 31.10 -21.41 1.64
CA ASP A 318 29.95 -21.64 2.52
C ASP A 318 28.63 -21.73 1.73
N ASP A 319 27.66 -22.52 2.21
CA ASP A 319 26.40 -22.81 1.50
C ASP A 319 25.52 -21.57 1.20
N GLY A 320 25.74 -20.47 1.92
CA GLY A 320 25.06 -19.17 1.74
C GLY A 320 25.88 -18.14 0.96
N GLU A 321 27.03 -18.52 0.42
CA GLU A 321 27.95 -17.66 -0.31
C GLU A 321 28.10 -18.09 -1.79
N VAL A 322 28.59 -17.17 -2.62
CA VAL A 322 28.94 -17.43 -4.03
C VAL A 322 30.30 -16.80 -4.35
N PRO A 323 31.24 -17.53 -4.96
CA PRO A 323 32.56 -17.00 -5.23
C PRO A 323 32.53 -15.93 -6.33
N GLN A 324 33.22 -14.83 -6.10
CA GLN A 324 33.35 -13.73 -7.05
C GLN A 324 34.80 -13.33 -7.21
N PHE A 325 35.29 -13.33 -8.45
CA PHE A 325 36.68 -13.00 -8.73
C PHE A 325 36.94 -11.50 -8.56
N ASP A 326 37.84 -11.15 -7.64
CA ASP A 326 38.33 -9.79 -7.44
C ASP A 326 39.71 -9.63 -8.11
N TRP A 327 39.67 -9.15 -9.34
CA TRP A 327 40.87 -8.94 -10.14
C TRP A 327 41.67 -7.70 -9.70
N ASN A 328 41.08 -6.76 -8.94
CA ASN A 328 41.77 -5.55 -8.48
C ASN A 328 42.77 -5.86 -7.37
N THR A 329 42.40 -6.76 -6.46
CA THR A 329 43.26 -7.18 -5.34
C THR A 329 44.07 -8.46 -5.64
N SER A 330 43.92 -9.00 -6.85
CA SER A 330 44.69 -10.16 -7.33
C SER A 330 46.07 -9.79 -7.86
N ASN A 331 47.02 -10.73 -7.75
CA ASN A 331 48.39 -10.57 -8.24
C ASN A 331 48.69 -11.57 -9.36
N ILE A 332 48.48 -11.14 -10.61
CA ILE A 332 48.80 -11.94 -11.79
C ILE A 332 50.02 -11.32 -12.47
N VAL A 333 51.10 -12.11 -12.59
CA VAL A 333 52.38 -11.70 -13.15
C VAL A 333 52.64 -12.47 -14.45
N LEU A 334 52.84 -11.74 -15.55
CA LEU A 334 53.19 -12.32 -16.85
C LEU A 334 54.71 -12.29 -17.07
N GLN A 335 55.26 -13.39 -17.58
CA GLN A 335 56.67 -13.53 -17.90
C GLN A 335 56.90 -13.99 -19.34
N ARG A 336 58.03 -13.60 -19.92
CA ARG A 336 58.55 -14.15 -21.18
C ARG A 336 60.04 -14.40 -21.02
N GLN A 337 60.51 -15.65 -21.20
CA GLN A 337 61.92 -16.03 -20.99
C GLN A 337 62.47 -15.55 -19.63
N GLN A 338 61.69 -15.75 -18.56
CA GLN A 338 61.99 -15.31 -17.18
C GLN A 338 61.99 -13.79 -16.92
N LEU A 339 61.71 -12.94 -17.92
CA LEU A 339 61.55 -11.49 -17.73
C LEU A 339 60.08 -11.16 -17.41
N THR A 340 59.85 -10.42 -16.34
CA THR A 340 58.52 -9.90 -15.98
C THR A 340 58.12 -8.79 -16.94
N LEU A 341 56.91 -8.91 -17.50
CA LEU A 341 56.36 -7.96 -18.45
C LEU A 341 55.53 -6.89 -17.71
N SER A 342 55.59 -5.65 -18.19
CA SER A 342 54.69 -4.59 -17.75
C SER A 342 53.37 -4.71 -18.52
N VAL A 343 52.25 -4.68 -17.81
CA VAL A 343 50.89 -4.76 -18.36
C VAL A 343 50.14 -3.51 -17.92
N ASP A 344 49.46 -2.86 -18.86
CA ASP A 344 48.55 -1.76 -18.52
C ASP A 344 47.25 -2.33 -17.93
N ARG A 345 47.19 -2.40 -16.60
CA ARG A 345 46.03 -2.92 -15.87
C ARG A 345 44.77 -2.07 -16.08
N ALA A 346 44.89 -0.78 -16.39
CA ALA A 346 43.74 0.08 -16.62
C ALA A 346 43.10 -0.22 -17.98
N ALA A 347 43.90 -0.27 -19.05
CA ALA A 347 43.43 -0.61 -20.39
C ALA A 347 42.87 -2.05 -20.46
N ALA A 348 43.55 -3.02 -19.84
CA ALA A 348 43.04 -4.39 -19.74
C ALA A 348 41.74 -4.46 -18.93
N GLY A 349 41.63 -3.69 -17.84
CA GLY A 349 40.44 -3.60 -17.00
C GLY A 349 39.23 -3.02 -17.72
N GLU A 350 39.42 -1.99 -18.56
CA GLU A 350 38.36 -1.43 -19.39
C GLU A 350 37.81 -2.47 -20.37
N ARG A 351 38.70 -3.23 -21.03
CA ARG A 351 38.31 -4.29 -21.95
C ARG A 351 37.56 -5.42 -21.25
N VAL A 352 38.01 -5.85 -20.06
CA VAL A 352 37.30 -6.84 -19.24
C VAL A 352 35.90 -6.33 -18.89
N THR A 353 35.79 -5.06 -18.49
CA THR A 353 34.51 -4.44 -18.12
C THR A 353 33.56 -4.37 -19.32
N GLN A 354 34.06 -4.01 -20.51
CA GLN A 354 33.27 -3.98 -21.75
C GLN A 354 32.73 -5.37 -22.12
N VAL A 355 33.56 -6.42 -22.04
CA VAL A 355 33.13 -7.80 -22.35
C VAL A 355 32.09 -8.29 -21.34
N LEU A 356 32.27 -8.00 -20.05
CA LEU A 356 31.30 -8.37 -19.02
C LEU A 356 29.98 -7.61 -19.20
N ALA A 357 30.04 -6.30 -19.49
CA ALA A 357 28.88 -5.45 -19.75
C ALA A 357 28.13 -5.85 -21.03
N ALA A 358 28.83 -6.32 -22.07
CA ALA A 358 28.19 -6.85 -23.28
C ALA A 358 27.35 -8.11 -23.03
N GLY A 359 27.67 -8.87 -21.96
CA GLY A 359 26.88 -10.01 -21.50
C GLY A 359 25.72 -9.63 -20.57
N ALA A 360 25.55 -8.34 -20.23
CA ALA A 360 24.49 -7.84 -19.35
C ALA A 360 23.09 -8.23 -19.83
N TYR A 361 22.13 -8.19 -18.91
CA TYR A 361 20.72 -8.41 -19.21
C TYR A 361 20.28 -7.58 -20.42
N ARG A 362 19.70 -8.23 -21.43
CA ARG A 362 19.13 -7.58 -22.62
C ARG A 362 17.76 -8.16 -22.90
N GLN A 363 16.74 -7.32 -22.97
CA GLN A 363 15.42 -7.74 -23.45
C GLN A 363 15.49 -7.92 -24.98
N ALA A 364 15.13 -9.11 -25.46
CA ALA A 364 15.08 -9.44 -26.88
C ALA A 364 13.84 -8.80 -27.54
N GLN A 365 13.95 -8.51 -28.83
CA GLN A 365 12.83 -8.03 -29.64
C GLN A 365 11.89 -9.19 -29.99
N PRO A 366 10.59 -8.94 -30.26
CA PRO A 366 9.64 -10.01 -30.59
C PRO A 366 10.08 -10.91 -31.76
N GLU A 367 10.71 -10.32 -32.78
CA GLU A 367 11.24 -11.04 -33.95
C GLU A 367 12.42 -11.97 -33.61
N GLU A 368 13.12 -11.71 -32.49
CA GLU A 368 14.20 -12.57 -31.99
C GLU A 368 13.66 -13.77 -31.17
N LEU A 369 12.35 -13.79 -30.87
CA LEU A 369 11.70 -14.71 -29.95
C LEU A 369 10.58 -15.56 -30.57
N ASP A 370 10.07 -15.25 -31.77
CA ASP A 370 8.97 -16.00 -32.40
C ASP A 370 9.11 -16.11 -33.92
N ILE A 371 8.45 -17.12 -34.50
CA ILE A 371 8.27 -17.31 -35.94
C ILE A 371 6.89 -16.78 -36.30
N LEU A 372 6.84 -15.59 -36.90
CA LEU A 372 5.59 -14.97 -37.33
C LEU A 372 5.25 -15.36 -38.77
N PRO A 373 3.95 -15.59 -39.10
CA PRO A 373 3.52 -15.76 -40.48
C PRO A 373 3.92 -14.55 -41.34
N ALA A 374 4.30 -14.80 -42.59
CA ALA A 374 4.58 -13.72 -43.52
C ALA A 374 3.32 -12.85 -43.73
N PRO A 375 3.44 -11.51 -43.80
CA PRO A 375 2.31 -10.66 -44.11
C PRO A 375 1.76 -11.00 -45.49
N GLY A 376 0.44 -11.11 -45.61
CA GLY A 376 -0.25 -11.31 -46.88
C GLY A 376 -0.80 -10.00 -47.44
N ARG A 377 -1.21 -10.02 -48.72
CA ARG A 377 -1.93 -8.92 -49.37
C ARG A 377 -3.40 -9.27 -49.54
N ASP A 378 -4.29 -8.32 -49.25
CA ASP A 378 -5.71 -8.48 -49.58
C ASP A 378 -5.89 -8.41 -51.11
N ARG A 379 -6.30 -9.53 -51.70
CA ARG A 379 -6.57 -9.64 -53.14
C ARG A 379 -8.05 -9.49 -53.50
N GLN A 380 -8.91 -9.18 -52.53
CA GLN A 380 -10.35 -9.00 -52.73
C GLN A 380 -11.02 -10.21 -53.41
N VAL A 381 -10.65 -11.42 -52.98
CA VAL A 381 -11.11 -12.67 -53.62
C VAL A 381 -12.63 -12.87 -53.60
N GLY A 382 -13.34 -12.16 -52.72
CA GLY A 382 -14.79 -12.16 -52.60
C GLY A 382 -15.53 -11.35 -53.66
N ASN A 383 -14.84 -10.50 -54.43
CA ASN A 383 -15.49 -9.71 -55.48
C ASN A 383 -15.87 -10.61 -56.66
N TYR A 384 -17.16 -10.79 -56.89
CA TYR A 384 -17.67 -11.61 -57.99
C TYR A 384 -18.15 -10.74 -59.15
N TYR A 385 -17.77 -11.11 -60.38
CA TYR A 385 -18.24 -10.47 -61.61
C TYR A 385 -19.21 -11.42 -62.31
N SER A 386 -20.43 -10.96 -62.57
CA SER A 386 -21.51 -11.82 -63.07
C SER A 386 -21.24 -12.35 -64.47
N ILE A 387 -21.59 -13.62 -64.71
CA ILE A 387 -21.50 -14.23 -66.04
C ILE A 387 -22.38 -13.54 -67.06
N GLN A 388 -23.42 -12.82 -66.63
CA GLN A 388 -24.34 -12.09 -67.51
C GLN A 388 -23.63 -11.06 -68.38
N HIS A 389 -22.49 -10.52 -67.91
CA HIS A 389 -21.65 -9.60 -68.67
C HIS A 389 -20.80 -10.27 -69.74
N HIS A 390 -20.57 -11.58 -69.63
CA HIS A 390 -19.75 -12.33 -70.59
C HIS A 390 -20.54 -12.80 -71.82
N PHE A 391 -21.86 -12.65 -71.81
CA PHE A 391 -22.69 -13.02 -72.95
C PHE A 391 -22.52 -12.04 -74.12
N PRO A 392 -22.62 -12.53 -75.38
CA PRO A 392 -22.61 -11.65 -76.54
C PRO A 392 -23.73 -10.60 -76.51
N GLU A 393 -23.47 -9.41 -77.08
CA GLU A 393 -24.38 -8.26 -76.99
C GLU A 393 -25.82 -8.51 -77.50
N ASN A 394 -25.99 -9.46 -78.43
CA ASN A 394 -27.31 -9.82 -78.98
C ASN A 394 -28.28 -10.45 -77.95
N TYR A 395 -27.76 -10.95 -76.82
CA TYR A 395 -28.59 -11.41 -75.70
C TYR A 395 -29.20 -10.25 -74.91
N GLY A 396 -28.62 -9.05 -74.97
CA GLY A 396 -29.09 -7.84 -74.29
C GLY A 396 -28.89 -7.84 -72.77
N LEU A 397 -27.98 -8.68 -72.25
CA LEU A 397 -27.71 -8.88 -70.82
C LEU A 397 -26.68 -7.91 -70.22
N GLY A 398 -25.70 -7.47 -71.02
CA GLY A 398 -24.63 -6.58 -70.56
C GLY A 398 -25.07 -5.11 -70.43
N GLU A 399 -24.12 -4.22 -70.07
CA GLU A 399 -24.37 -2.82 -69.71
C GLU A 399 -25.18 -2.00 -70.74
N ARG A 400 -25.07 -2.32 -72.03
CA ARG A 400 -25.81 -1.62 -73.11
C ARG A 400 -27.30 -1.96 -73.11
N GLY A 401 -27.69 -3.09 -72.53
CA GLY A 401 -29.08 -3.55 -72.44
C GLY A 401 -29.77 -3.73 -73.80
N LEU A 402 -31.10 -3.73 -73.78
CA LEU A 402 -31.91 -3.71 -75.00
C LEU A 402 -32.08 -2.28 -75.54
N PRO A 403 -32.22 -2.12 -76.86
CA PRO A 403 -32.59 -0.83 -77.45
C PRO A 403 -33.89 -0.29 -76.84
N PRO A 404 -34.05 1.05 -76.72
CA PRO A 404 -35.26 1.67 -76.16
C PRO A 404 -36.56 1.26 -76.88
N GLU A 405 -36.45 0.89 -78.16
CA GLU A 405 -37.54 0.47 -79.05
C GLU A 405 -37.97 -1.00 -78.86
N ALA A 406 -37.29 -1.78 -78.01
CA ALA A 406 -37.63 -3.18 -77.78
C ALA A 406 -39.04 -3.33 -77.20
N ASN A 407 -39.82 -4.29 -77.72
CA ASN A 407 -41.18 -4.54 -77.27
C ASN A 407 -41.24 -5.17 -75.86
N ASP A 408 -42.41 -5.10 -75.21
CA ASP A 408 -42.59 -5.61 -73.84
C ASP A 408 -42.34 -7.12 -73.72
N LEU A 409 -42.64 -7.89 -74.77
CA LEU A 409 -42.34 -9.33 -74.83
C LEU A 409 -40.83 -9.58 -74.75
N ARG A 410 -40.02 -8.84 -75.52
CA ARG A 410 -38.55 -8.97 -75.53
C ARG A 410 -37.95 -8.54 -74.20
N ARG A 411 -38.48 -7.48 -73.57
CA ARG A 411 -38.08 -7.08 -72.21
C ARG A 411 -38.44 -8.15 -71.16
N ALA A 412 -39.60 -8.79 -71.29
CA ALA A 412 -40.00 -9.89 -70.40
C ALA A 412 -39.11 -11.14 -70.60
N GLN A 413 -38.78 -11.48 -71.85
CA GLN A 413 -37.85 -12.57 -72.17
C GLN A 413 -36.44 -12.32 -71.62
N LEU A 414 -35.94 -11.08 -71.72
CA LEU A 414 -34.66 -10.71 -71.11
C LEU A 414 -34.70 -10.93 -69.59
N ARG A 415 -35.73 -10.42 -68.91
CA ARG A 415 -35.89 -10.60 -67.46
C ARG A 415 -36.00 -12.07 -67.07
N GLN A 416 -36.67 -12.89 -67.88
CA GLN A 416 -36.75 -14.34 -67.68
C GLN A 416 -35.36 -14.99 -67.80
N LEU A 417 -34.56 -14.60 -68.78
CA LEU A 417 -33.20 -15.10 -68.94
C LEU A 417 -32.28 -14.63 -67.80
N GLN A 418 -32.35 -13.36 -67.40
CA GLN A 418 -31.64 -12.83 -66.23
C GLN A 418 -32.00 -13.64 -64.97
N ALA A 419 -33.30 -13.86 -64.73
CA ALA A 419 -33.76 -14.68 -63.60
C ALA A 419 -33.22 -16.11 -63.62
N TYR A 420 -33.11 -16.73 -64.80
CA TYR A 420 -32.54 -18.05 -64.97
C TYR A 420 -31.03 -18.08 -64.68
N LEU A 421 -30.28 -17.10 -65.20
CA LEU A 421 -28.82 -17.00 -65.02
C LEU A 421 -28.42 -16.69 -63.57
N LEU A 422 -29.27 -15.95 -62.84
CA LEU A 422 -29.04 -15.65 -61.42
C LEU A 422 -28.88 -16.89 -60.55
N LEU A 423 -29.42 -18.05 -60.95
CA LEU A 423 -29.21 -19.30 -60.22
C LEU A 423 -27.74 -19.73 -60.24
N PHE A 424 -27.08 -19.61 -61.40
CA PHE A 424 -25.67 -19.96 -61.58
C PHE A 424 -24.76 -18.88 -60.97
N ASP A 425 -25.07 -17.61 -61.24
CA ASP A 425 -24.34 -16.48 -60.66
C ASP A 425 -24.33 -16.54 -59.12
N GLN A 426 -25.47 -16.83 -58.50
CA GLN A 426 -25.55 -16.88 -57.04
C GLN A 426 -24.70 -18.02 -56.46
N LEU A 427 -24.66 -19.18 -57.12
CA LEU A 427 -23.80 -20.29 -56.70
C LEU A 427 -22.32 -19.91 -56.78
N LEU A 428 -21.90 -19.25 -57.86
CA LEU A 428 -20.53 -18.77 -58.03
C LEU A 428 -20.18 -17.67 -57.03
N ALA A 429 -21.04 -16.67 -56.86
CA ALA A 429 -20.90 -15.60 -55.87
C ALA A 429 -20.74 -16.16 -54.44
N ASN A 430 -21.50 -17.21 -54.09
CA ASN A 430 -21.36 -17.89 -52.80
C ASN A 430 -19.98 -18.58 -52.65
N GLN A 431 -19.41 -19.17 -53.71
CA GLN A 431 -18.06 -19.75 -53.63
C GLN A 431 -16.98 -18.68 -53.45
N HIS A 432 -17.11 -17.53 -54.12
CA HIS A 432 -16.22 -16.39 -53.89
C HIS A 432 -16.34 -15.84 -52.46
N ALA A 433 -17.57 -15.75 -51.93
CA ALA A 433 -17.80 -15.39 -50.53
C ALA A 433 -17.17 -16.43 -49.58
N GLN A 434 -17.33 -17.73 -49.87
CA GLN A 434 -16.73 -18.81 -49.08
C GLN A 434 -15.20 -18.69 -49.04
N LEU A 435 -14.56 -18.38 -50.17
CA LEU A 435 -13.12 -18.17 -50.26
C LEU A 435 -12.67 -16.93 -49.47
N ALA A 436 -13.42 -15.83 -49.55
CA ALA A 436 -13.14 -14.60 -48.80
C ALA A 436 -13.23 -14.79 -47.28
N HIS A 437 -14.07 -15.73 -46.83
CA HIS A 437 -14.25 -16.05 -45.42
C HIS A 437 -13.41 -17.25 -44.95
N LEU A 438 -12.44 -17.71 -45.73
CA LEU A 438 -11.52 -18.80 -45.33
C LEU A 438 -10.83 -18.50 -44.00
N GLY A 439 -10.40 -17.26 -43.80
CA GLY A 439 -9.80 -16.80 -42.55
C GLY A 439 -10.75 -16.84 -41.35
N ASP A 440 -12.04 -16.61 -41.57
CA ASP A 440 -13.07 -16.71 -40.52
C ASP A 440 -13.38 -18.17 -40.13
N LEU A 441 -13.17 -19.11 -41.06
CA LEU A 441 -13.39 -20.54 -40.86
C LEU A 441 -12.20 -21.23 -40.20
N LEU A 442 -10.98 -20.88 -40.62
CA LEU A 442 -9.75 -21.52 -40.15
C LEU A 442 -9.10 -20.76 -38.99
N GLY A 443 -9.46 -19.50 -38.77
CA GLY A 443 -8.96 -18.68 -37.67
C GLY A 443 -9.52 -19.07 -36.32
N PHE A 444 -8.74 -18.84 -35.26
CA PHE A 444 -9.12 -19.17 -33.88
C PHE A 444 -9.81 -18.02 -33.14
N ALA A 445 -9.77 -16.80 -33.69
CA ALA A 445 -10.33 -15.59 -33.07
C ALA A 445 -11.83 -15.37 -33.32
N GLY A 446 -12.42 -16.04 -34.34
CA GLY A 446 -13.78 -15.78 -34.82
C GLY A 446 -14.89 -16.43 -33.98
N ASN A 447 -15.95 -15.65 -33.68
CA ASN A 447 -17.18 -16.12 -33.02
C ASN A 447 -18.34 -16.35 -33.99
N ALA A 448 -18.12 -16.25 -35.30
CA ALA A 448 -19.20 -16.37 -36.28
C ALA A 448 -19.80 -17.79 -36.21
N PRO A 449 -21.12 -17.90 -35.99
CA PRO A 449 -21.76 -19.21 -35.87
C PRO A 449 -21.99 -19.86 -37.24
N GLN A 450 -22.02 -19.06 -38.31
CA GLN A 450 -22.15 -19.50 -39.69
C GLN A 450 -20.88 -20.22 -40.19
N THR A 451 -21.08 -21.10 -41.17
CA THR A 451 -20.03 -21.91 -41.80
C THR A 451 -20.06 -21.85 -43.32
N TYR A 452 -21.21 -21.49 -43.91
CA TYR A 452 -21.33 -21.12 -45.30
C TYR A 452 -21.72 -19.64 -45.44
N PHE A 453 -21.16 -19.00 -46.46
CA PHE A 453 -21.31 -17.58 -46.68
C PHE A 453 -22.01 -17.33 -48.01
N ALA A 454 -22.93 -16.37 -47.99
CA ALA A 454 -23.64 -15.92 -49.17
C ALA A 454 -22.97 -14.68 -49.75
N GLY A 455 -22.70 -14.69 -51.06
CA GLY A 455 -22.27 -13.50 -51.78
C GLY A 455 -23.49 -12.65 -52.14
N ASP A 456 -23.46 -11.35 -51.84
CA ASP A 456 -24.48 -10.44 -52.35
C ASP A 456 -24.17 -10.10 -53.81
N MET A 457 -25.22 -10.12 -54.65
CA MET A 457 -25.13 -9.75 -56.05
C MET A 457 -25.79 -8.39 -56.21
N ASP A 458 -24.95 -7.36 -56.20
CA ASP A 458 -25.39 -5.96 -56.31
C ASP A 458 -24.62 -5.23 -57.40
N ASP A 459 -24.85 -5.69 -58.64
CA ASP A 459 -24.37 -4.99 -59.82
C ASP A 459 -25.49 -4.15 -60.42
N ALA A 460 -25.42 -2.83 -60.19
CA ALA A 460 -26.40 -1.88 -60.69
C ALA A 460 -26.46 -1.84 -62.23
N SER A 461 -25.39 -2.23 -62.92
CA SER A 461 -25.32 -2.21 -64.38
C SER A 461 -26.21 -3.28 -65.04
N LEU A 462 -26.58 -4.34 -64.29
CA LEU A 462 -27.46 -5.42 -64.77
C LEU A 462 -28.96 -5.10 -64.62
N GLY A 463 -29.31 -4.02 -63.91
CA GLY A 463 -30.71 -3.58 -63.77
C GLY A 463 -31.66 -4.64 -63.20
N LEU A 464 -31.25 -5.34 -62.14
CA LEU A 464 -31.94 -6.53 -61.61
C LEU A 464 -33.15 -6.22 -60.70
N ASP A 465 -33.39 -4.95 -60.34
CA ASP A 465 -34.53 -4.51 -59.50
C ASP A 465 -35.90 -5.13 -59.87
N PRO A 466 -36.31 -5.20 -61.16
CA PRO A 466 -37.59 -5.81 -61.54
C PRO A 466 -37.60 -7.34 -61.51
N VAL A 467 -36.44 -7.99 -61.36
CA VAL A 467 -36.30 -9.46 -61.26
C VAL A 467 -36.44 -9.92 -59.81
N TRP A 468 -36.03 -9.09 -58.85
CA TRP A 468 -36.10 -9.43 -57.43
C TRP A 468 -37.54 -9.38 -56.90
N ARG A 469 -37.97 -10.47 -56.25
CA ARG A 469 -39.28 -10.53 -55.59
C ARG A 469 -39.37 -9.62 -54.34
N ARG A 470 -38.25 -9.35 -53.69
CA ARG A 470 -38.14 -8.47 -52.52
C ARG A 470 -37.26 -7.29 -52.88
N ALA A 471 -37.78 -6.07 -52.70
CA ALA A 471 -37.06 -4.83 -53.04
C ALA A 471 -36.03 -4.44 -51.96
N ASP A 472 -36.23 -4.84 -50.70
CA ASP A 472 -35.27 -4.55 -49.64
C ASP A 472 -34.03 -5.45 -49.75
N ARG A 473 -32.88 -4.81 -49.99
CA ARG A 473 -31.59 -5.48 -50.15
C ARG A 473 -31.15 -6.20 -48.88
N GLY A 474 -31.36 -5.59 -47.71
CA GLY A 474 -30.96 -6.17 -46.42
C GLY A 474 -31.73 -7.44 -46.09
N GLU A 475 -33.06 -7.42 -46.29
CA GLU A 475 -33.94 -8.57 -46.10
C GLU A 475 -33.59 -9.71 -47.08
N ARG A 476 -33.29 -9.37 -48.34
CA ARG A 476 -32.85 -10.32 -49.37
C ARG A 476 -31.55 -11.01 -48.96
N ALA A 477 -30.52 -10.23 -48.63
CA ALA A 477 -29.22 -10.74 -48.21
C ALA A 477 -29.33 -11.61 -46.94
N ALA A 478 -30.10 -11.16 -45.95
CA ALA A 478 -30.36 -11.93 -44.73
C ALA A 478 -31.10 -13.24 -45.02
N ARG A 479 -32.08 -13.26 -45.93
CA ARG A 479 -32.75 -14.51 -46.33
C ARG A 479 -31.80 -15.44 -47.08
N LEU A 480 -31.00 -14.92 -47.99
CA LEU A 480 -30.04 -15.71 -48.76
C LEU A 480 -28.99 -16.35 -47.84
N ALA A 481 -28.43 -15.59 -46.90
CA ALA A 481 -27.51 -16.12 -45.90
C ALA A 481 -28.13 -17.28 -45.10
N ARG A 482 -29.41 -17.18 -44.73
CA ARG A 482 -30.13 -18.27 -44.05
C ARG A 482 -30.30 -19.52 -44.91
N ILE A 483 -30.65 -19.36 -46.19
CA ILE A 483 -30.81 -20.47 -47.14
C ILE A 483 -29.47 -21.16 -47.39
N VAL A 484 -28.40 -20.39 -47.55
CA VAL A 484 -27.06 -20.91 -47.81
C VAL A 484 -26.49 -21.64 -46.59
N GLU A 485 -26.70 -21.11 -45.37
CA GLU A 485 -26.25 -21.78 -44.15
C GLU A 485 -27.00 -23.11 -43.91
N ALA A 486 -28.32 -23.14 -44.12
CA ALA A 486 -29.17 -24.31 -43.85
C ALA A 486 -30.05 -24.70 -45.05
N PRO A 487 -29.48 -25.26 -46.14
CA PRO A 487 -30.21 -25.52 -47.39
C PRO A 487 -31.30 -26.61 -47.27
N ALA A 488 -31.24 -27.42 -46.21
CA ALA A 488 -32.24 -28.47 -45.94
C ALA A 488 -33.44 -28.00 -45.11
N ALA A 489 -33.41 -26.76 -44.56
CA ALA A 489 -34.50 -26.21 -43.77
C ALA A 489 -35.55 -25.57 -44.69
N GLY A 490 -36.84 -25.90 -44.49
CA GLY A 490 -37.93 -25.37 -45.31
C GLY A 490 -38.20 -23.88 -45.07
N ASP A 491 -38.83 -23.21 -46.05
CA ASP A 491 -39.13 -21.77 -46.02
C ASP A 491 -39.99 -21.32 -44.79
N MET A 492 -40.72 -22.22 -44.14
CA MET A 492 -41.54 -21.94 -42.95
C MET A 492 -40.78 -22.11 -41.61
N GLU A 493 -39.58 -22.69 -41.61
CA GLU A 493 -38.71 -22.86 -40.43
C GLU A 493 -37.56 -21.83 -40.40
N LEU A 494 -37.63 -20.79 -41.25
CA LEU A 494 -36.60 -19.77 -41.50
C LEU A 494 -36.27 -18.84 -40.30
N GLY A 495 -36.48 -19.25 -39.05
CA GLY A 495 -35.86 -18.65 -37.86
C GLY A 495 -34.40 -19.09 -37.69
N ALA A 496 -33.59 -18.98 -38.77
CA ALA A 496 -32.32 -19.67 -38.96
C ALA A 496 -31.43 -19.78 -37.71
N ALA A 497 -31.48 -20.96 -37.10
CA ALA A 497 -30.40 -21.42 -36.26
C ALA A 497 -29.23 -21.84 -37.18
N PRO A 498 -27.99 -21.44 -36.86
CA PRO A 498 -26.78 -21.96 -37.49
C PRO A 498 -26.76 -23.50 -37.51
N ASP A 499 -26.12 -24.12 -38.51
CA ASP A 499 -25.93 -25.58 -38.51
C ASP A 499 -24.83 -25.94 -37.50
N TRP A 500 -25.24 -26.09 -36.23
CA TRP A 500 -24.34 -26.39 -35.14
C TRP A 500 -23.68 -27.78 -35.28
N ALA A 501 -24.30 -28.73 -36.01
CA ALA A 501 -23.68 -30.03 -36.25
C ALA A 501 -22.50 -29.89 -37.22
N ARG A 502 -22.66 -29.13 -38.31
CA ARG A 502 -21.56 -28.80 -39.24
C ARG A 502 -20.48 -27.98 -38.56
N LYS A 503 -20.86 -26.96 -37.77
CA LYS A 503 -19.90 -26.17 -36.99
C LYS A 503 -19.08 -27.04 -36.04
N ASN A 504 -19.70 -27.97 -35.32
CA ASN A 504 -18.98 -28.89 -34.44
C ASN A 504 -17.95 -29.74 -35.19
N ARG A 505 -18.30 -30.30 -36.36
CA ARG A 505 -17.34 -31.07 -37.19
C ARG A 505 -16.14 -30.23 -37.63
N LEU A 506 -16.38 -28.97 -38.02
CA LEU A 506 -15.30 -28.04 -38.35
C LEU A 506 -14.39 -27.79 -37.14
N LEU A 507 -14.98 -27.50 -35.97
CA LEU A 507 -14.22 -27.25 -34.75
C LEU A 507 -13.44 -28.49 -34.29
N ASP A 508 -13.99 -29.69 -34.44
CA ASP A 508 -13.30 -30.94 -34.15
C ASP A 508 -12.07 -31.13 -35.05
N HIS A 509 -12.18 -30.77 -36.33
CA HIS A 509 -11.03 -30.73 -37.25
C HIS A 509 -9.96 -29.72 -36.82
N LEU A 510 -10.37 -28.53 -36.34
CA LEU A 510 -9.41 -27.54 -35.82
C LEU A 510 -8.72 -28.03 -34.54
N LEU A 511 -9.48 -28.62 -33.61
CA LEU A 511 -8.96 -29.16 -32.35
C LEU A 511 -8.03 -30.36 -32.56
N ALA A 512 -8.29 -31.18 -33.57
CA ALA A 512 -7.44 -32.33 -33.90
C ALA A 512 -6.00 -31.93 -34.24
N ARG A 513 -5.76 -30.71 -34.75
CA ARG A 513 -4.40 -30.18 -34.98
C ARG A 513 -3.58 -30.04 -33.70
N PHE A 514 -4.26 -29.95 -32.57
CA PHE A 514 -3.68 -29.82 -31.23
C PHE A 514 -3.78 -31.11 -30.41
N ALA A 515 -4.19 -32.22 -31.05
CA ALA A 515 -4.49 -33.50 -30.41
C ALA A 515 -5.51 -33.39 -29.26
N GLU A 516 -6.40 -32.39 -29.31
CA GLU A 516 -7.45 -32.21 -28.30
C GLU A 516 -8.76 -32.84 -28.76
N GLN A 517 -9.47 -33.47 -27.83
CA GLN A 517 -10.77 -34.09 -28.06
C GLN A 517 -11.76 -33.68 -26.97
N PHE A 518 -13.00 -33.40 -27.37
CA PHE A 518 -14.12 -33.17 -26.47
C PHE A 518 -14.98 -34.44 -26.44
N VAL A 519 -14.73 -35.30 -25.46
CA VAL A 519 -15.58 -36.46 -25.19
C VAL A 519 -16.77 -35.97 -24.38
N ASN A 520 -17.94 -35.94 -25.00
CA ASN A 520 -19.20 -35.68 -24.31
C ASN A 520 -20.01 -36.98 -24.29
N PRO A 521 -20.08 -37.70 -23.16
CA PRO A 521 -20.99 -38.84 -23.03
C PRO A 521 -22.42 -38.35 -23.29
N ASP A 522 -23.14 -39.06 -24.17
CA ASP A 522 -24.47 -38.66 -24.64
C ASP A 522 -25.37 -38.13 -23.53
N GLY A 523 -25.60 -36.80 -23.50
CA GLY A 523 -26.56 -36.15 -22.62
C GLY A 523 -26.06 -35.63 -21.26
N VAL A 524 -24.75 -35.62 -20.98
CA VAL A 524 -24.20 -35.16 -19.67
C VAL A 524 -23.91 -33.65 -19.61
N LEU A 525 -23.47 -33.04 -20.71
CA LEU A 525 -23.17 -31.60 -20.79
C LEU A 525 -24.35 -30.59 -20.90
N PRO A 526 -25.60 -30.94 -21.26
CA PRO A 526 -26.66 -29.93 -21.42
C PRO A 526 -26.83 -29.07 -20.15
N LEU A 527 -26.93 -27.74 -20.33
CA LEU A 527 -27.23 -26.79 -19.25
C LEU A 527 -28.60 -27.05 -18.59
N SER A 528 -29.46 -27.84 -19.23
CA SER A 528 -30.80 -28.22 -18.78
C SER A 528 -31.14 -29.64 -19.25
N ALA A 529 -31.71 -30.47 -18.36
CA ALA A 529 -32.23 -31.80 -18.68
C ALA A 529 -33.32 -31.79 -19.79
N ASN A 530 -33.88 -30.61 -20.10
CA ASN A 530 -34.96 -30.41 -21.07
C ASN A 530 -34.54 -29.66 -22.36
N SER A 531 -33.25 -29.45 -22.62
CA SER A 531 -32.83 -28.66 -23.78
C SER A 531 -32.94 -29.45 -25.11
N ASP A 532 -33.45 -28.78 -26.13
CA ASP A 532 -33.49 -29.24 -27.53
C ASP A 532 -32.08 -29.60 -28.04
N GLN A 533 -31.99 -30.53 -29.00
CA GLN A 533 -30.74 -31.05 -29.57
C GLN A 533 -29.88 -29.92 -30.16
N GLN A 534 -30.48 -28.93 -30.81
CA GLN A 534 -29.76 -27.78 -31.38
C GLN A 534 -29.13 -26.89 -30.30
N ALA A 535 -29.80 -26.69 -29.16
CA ALA A 535 -29.23 -25.95 -28.04
C ALA A 535 -27.99 -26.66 -27.47
N ARG A 536 -28.02 -28.00 -27.38
CA ARG A 536 -26.86 -28.80 -26.92
C ARG A 536 -25.65 -28.66 -27.86
N LEU A 537 -25.90 -28.74 -29.16
CA LEU A 537 -24.85 -28.60 -30.18
C LEU A 537 -24.27 -27.18 -30.19
N ARG A 538 -25.11 -26.16 -29.96
CA ARG A 538 -24.67 -24.77 -29.79
C ARG A 538 -23.73 -24.62 -28.61
N ASP A 539 -24.13 -25.08 -27.43
CA ASP A 539 -23.32 -24.94 -26.22
C ASP A 539 -21.96 -25.65 -26.35
N LEU A 540 -21.95 -26.84 -26.95
CA LEU A 540 -20.72 -27.58 -27.26
C LEU A 540 -19.81 -26.82 -28.25
N ALA A 541 -20.38 -26.25 -29.31
CA ALA A 541 -19.61 -25.48 -30.29
C ALA A 541 -18.99 -24.23 -29.65
N LEU A 542 -19.74 -23.52 -28.80
CA LEU A 542 -19.23 -22.35 -28.07
C LEU A 542 -18.10 -22.74 -27.11
N ALA A 543 -18.20 -23.87 -26.42
CA ALA A 543 -17.13 -24.38 -25.56
C ALA A 543 -15.86 -24.72 -26.37
N LYS A 544 -16.00 -25.38 -27.52
CA LYS A 544 -14.88 -25.68 -28.43
C LYS A 544 -14.24 -24.41 -29.02
N GLN A 545 -15.03 -23.40 -29.37
CA GLN A 545 -14.52 -22.10 -29.81
C GLN A 545 -13.76 -21.38 -28.70
N ALA A 546 -14.32 -21.35 -27.48
CA ALA A 546 -13.64 -20.77 -26.32
C ALA A 546 -12.31 -21.49 -26.02
N TRP A 547 -12.27 -22.81 -26.21
CA TRP A 547 -11.04 -23.60 -26.09
C TRP A 547 -9.99 -23.20 -27.12
N LEU A 548 -10.35 -23.18 -28.42
CA LEU A 548 -9.43 -22.80 -29.49
C LEU A 548 -8.88 -21.38 -29.30
N ARG A 549 -9.76 -20.42 -28.97
CA ARG A 549 -9.38 -19.02 -28.73
C ARG A 549 -8.43 -18.82 -27.55
N ASN A 550 -8.50 -19.69 -26.57
CA ASN A 550 -7.65 -19.62 -25.37
C ASN A 550 -6.57 -20.71 -25.36
N TYR A 551 -6.36 -21.41 -26.48
CA TYR A 551 -5.52 -22.60 -26.52
C TYR A 551 -4.07 -22.36 -26.07
N PRO A 552 -3.37 -21.27 -26.44
CA PRO A 552 -2.01 -21.02 -25.94
C PRO A 552 -1.92 -21.05 -24.41
N ALA A 553 -2.88 -20.45 -23.72
CA ALA A 553 -2.93 -20.48 -22.26
C ALA A 553 -3.31 -21.87 -21.73
N LEU A 554 -4.33 -22.51 -22.31
CA LEU A 554 -4.82 -23.84 -21.88
C LEU A 554 -3.85 -24.99 -22.17
N GLY A 555 -3.04 -24.86 -23.23
CA GLY A 555 -2.06 -25.84 -23.66
C GLY A 555 -0.76 -25.71 -22.87
N SER A 556 -0.26 -24.48 -22.71
CA SER A 556 1.00 -24.24 -22.00
C SER A 556 0.86 -24.38 -20.47
N ALA A 557 -0.29 -24.04 -19.88
CA ALA A 557 -0.47 -23.97 -18.42
C ALA A 557 -1.10 -25.21 -17.77
N ARG A 558 -1.16 -26.37 -18.47
CA ARG A 558 -1.84 -27.60 -18.00
C ARG A 558 -1.52 -27.97 -16.55
N GLY A 559 -0.25 -27.95 -16.19
CA GLY A 559 0.26 -28.28 -14.86
C GLY A 559 0.51 -27.08 -13.95
N SER A 560 0.00 -25.88 -14.26
CA SER A 560 0.29 -24.68 -13.49
C SER A 560 -0.75 -24.42 -12.41
N GLY A 561 -0.26 -24.14 -11.20
CA GLY A 561 -1.04 -23.74 -10.05
C GLY A 561 -1.30 -22.23 -10.04
N ARG A 562 -2.09 -21.81 -9.05
CA ARG A 562 -2.44 -20.40 -8.84
C ARG A 562 -1.22 -19.59 -8.36
N ASP A 563 -1.13 -18.35 -8.83
CA ASP A 563 -0.24 -17.33 -8.25
C ASP A 563 -0.85 -16.81 -6.94
N LEU A 564 -0.21 -17.13 -5.81
CA LEU A 564 -0.67 -16.78 -4.47
C LEU A 564 -0.26 -15.35 -4.05
N THR A 565 0.49 -14.64 -4.87
CA THR A 565 0.94 -13.27 -4.58
C THR A 565 -0.02 -12.21 -5.15
N ARG A 566 -0.89 -12.62 -6.08
CA ARG A 566 -1.90 -11.77 -6.72
C ARG A 566 -3.26 -11.90 -6.06
N ALA A 567 -4.07 -10.85 -6.22
CA ALA A 567 -5.45 -10.88 -5.76
C ALA A 567 -6.26 -11.92 -6.56
N PRO A 568 -7.20 -12.64 -5.93
CA PRO A 568 -7.95 -13.68 -6.63
C PRO A 568 -8.84 -13.09 -7.74
N ALA A 569 -8.50 -13.35 -9.00
CA ALA A 569 -9.34 -13.09 -10.16
C ALA A 569 -9.73 -14.40 -10.88
N PRO A 570 -10.96 -14.56 -11.41
CA PRO A 570 -11.38 -15.76 -12.15
C PRO A 570 -10.57 -16.04 -13.42
N ALA A 571 -10.00 -15.00 -14.04
CA ALA A 571 -9.11 -15.12 -15.20
C ALA A 571 -7.71 -15.64 -14.84
N GLU A 572 -7.35 -15.68 -13.56
CA GLU A 572 -6.04 -16.11 -13.03
C GLU A 572 -6.10 -17.47 -12.33
N ASP A 573 -7.17 -18.25 -12.55
CA ASP A 573 -7.28 -19.62 -12.03
C ASP A 573 -6.21 -20.56 -12.62
N ALA A 574 -5.91 -21.66 -11.90
CA ALA A 574 -4.94 -22.66 -12.32
C ALA A 574 -5.28 -23.22 -13.72
N GLY A 575 -4.28 -23.58 -14.52
CA GLY A 575 -4.54 -24.02 -15.90
C GLY A 575 -5.38 -25.30 -15.98
N LEU A 576 -5.16 -26.25 -15.05
CA LEU A 576 -6.01 -27.43 -14.90
C LEU A 576 -7.47 -27.05 -14.57
N GLU A 577 -7.68 -26.08 -13.68
CA GLU A 577 -9.01 -25.60 -13.30
C GLU A 577 -9.75 -25.01 -14.52
N GLN A 578 -9.08 -24.18 -15.32
CA GLN A 578 -9.66 -23.61 -16.54
C GLN A 578 -10.02 -24.69 -17.57
N ARG A 579 -9.16 -25.70 -17.75
CA ARG A 579 -9.42 -26.82 -18.66
C ARG A 579 -10.62 -27.65 -18.21
N LEU A 580 -10.66 -28.04 -16.93
CA LEU A 580 -11.79 -28.77 -16.34
C LEU A 580 -13.07 -27.97 -16.48
N ARG A 581 -13.04 -26.66 -16.22
CA ARG A 581 -14.20 -25.79 -16.35
C ARG A 581 -14.81 -25.85 -17.76
N ILE A 582 -13.98 -25.74 -18.80
CA ILE A 582 -14.46 -25.79 -20.20
C ILE A 582 -14.91 -27.21 -20.59
N LYS A 583 -14.13 -28.26 -20.28
CA LYS A 583 -14.48 -29.64 -20.63
C LYS A 583 -15.72 -30.16 -19.90
N LEU A 584 -15.96 -29.70 -18.68
CA LEU A 584 -17.17 -30.00 -17.90
C LEU A 584 -18.35 -29.07 -18.24
N GLY A 585 -18.14 -28.08 -19.13
CA GLY A 585 -19.14 -27.10 -19.55
C GLY A 585 -19.62 -26.18 -18.43
N LEU A 586 -18.80 -25.96 -17.38
CA LEU A 586 -19.12 -25.16 -16.19
C LEU A 586 -18.91 -23.67 -16.51
N VAL A 587 -20.00 -22.91 -16.52
CA VAL A 587 -19.95 -21.49 -16.89
C VAL A 587 -19.53 -20.66 -15.66
N PRO A 588 -18.53 -19.76 -15.76
CA PRO A 588 -18.06 -18.96 -14.63
C PRO A 588 -19.15 -18.11 -13.96
N GLU A 589 -20.16 -17.66 -14.72
CA GLU A 589 -21.24 -16.82 -14.22
C GLU A 589 -22.29 -17.56 -13.37
N ASN A 590 -22.24 -18.90 -13.27
CA ASN A 590 -23.14 -19.66 -12.40
C ASN A 590 -22.46 -20.00 -11.05
N PRO A 591 -22.66 -19.19 -10.00
CA PRO A 591 -22.00 -19.39 -8.71
C PRO A 591 -22.40 -20.70 -8.02
N GLU A 592 -23.58 -21.26 -8.32
CA GLU A 592 -24.03 -22.51 -7.71
C GLU A 592 -23.22 -23.72 -8.21
N GLN A 593 -22.68 -23.66 -9.42
CA GLN A 593 -21.88 -24.73 -10.03
C GLN A 593 -20.37 -24.49 -9.91
N ARG A 594 -19.95 -23.54 -9.09
CA ARG A 594 -18.54 -23.27 -8.82
C ARG A 594 -17.89 -24.48 -8.14
N PHE A 595 -16.67 -24.77 -8.54
CA PHE A 595 -15.81 -25.78 -7.90
C PHE A 595 -14.48 -25.16 -7.48
N PHE A 596 -13.72 -25.87 -6.66
CA PHE A 596 -12.40 -25.44 -6.19
C PHE A 596 -11.36 -26.53 -6.39
N LEU A 597 -10.14 -26.14 -6.74
CA LEU A 597 -8.99 -27.03 -6.82
C LEU A 597 -7.98 -26.67 -5.73
N ILE A 598 -7.74 -27.58 -4.79
CA ILE A 598 -6.86 -27.35 -3.64
C ILE A 598 -5.61 -28.20 -3.73
N GLU A 599 -4.45 -27.58 -3.50
CA GLU A 599 -3.17 -28.26 -3.43
C GLU A 599 -2.80 -28.52 -1.97
N HIS A 600 -2.61 -29.78 -1.59
CA HIS A 600 -2.40 -30.13 -0.19
C HIS A 600 -1.07 -29.62 0.34
N LEU A 601 -0.04 -29.55 -0.51
CA LEU A 601 1.28 -28.99 -0.16
C LEU A 601 1.18 -27.55 0.37
N LEU A 602 0.19 -26.77 -0.07
CA LEU A 602 -0.03 -25.40 0.39
C LEU A 602 -0.70 -25.34 1.77
N LEU A 603 -1.33 -26.43 2.21
CA LEU A 603 -1.94 -26.59 3.54
C LEU A 603 -0.96 -27.17 4.56
N ARG A 604 0.33 -27.28 4.23
CA ARG A 604 1.36 -27.76 5.16
C ARG A 604 1.53 -26.81 6.36
N PRO A 605 2.14 -27.28 7.46
CA PRO A 605 2.57 -26.42 8.55
C PRO A 605 3.55 -25.33 8.09
N VAL A 606 3.44 -24.14 8.67
CA VAL A 606 4.25 -22.96 8.39
C VAL A 606 5.09 -22.58 9.62
N ALA A 607 6.09 -21.71 9.45
CA ALA A 607 6.99 -21.26 10.53
C ALA A 607 6.24 -20.87 11.83
N ALA A 608 5.11 -20.17 11.70
CA ALA A 608 4.27 -19.76 12.82
C ALA A 608 3.67 -20.94 13.62
N ASP A 609 3.49 -22.12 13.03
CA ASP A 609 3.00 -23.31 13.76
C ASP A 609 4.00 -23.85 14.78
N SER A 610 5.27 -23.46 14.72
CA SER A 610 6.27 -23.83 15.74
C SER A 610 5.86 -23.40 17.16
N ALA A 611 5.02 -22.36 17.27
CA ALA A 611 4.45 -21.89 18.54
C ALA A 611 3.43 -22.87 19.15
N GLN A 612 2.93 -23.85 18.38
CA GLN A 612 2.06 -24.91 18.90
C GLN A 612 2.78 -25.89 19.81
N GLY A 613 4.10 -25.83 20.02
CA GLY A 613 4.77 -26.72 20.97
C GLY A 613 4.77 -28.20 20.53
N ALA A 614 4.70 -29.13 21.49
CA ALA A 614 4.99 -30.56 21.26
C ALA A 614 3.77 -31.45 20.97
N LEU A 615 2.55 -30.94 21.11
CA LEU A 615 1.36 -31.76 20.84
C LEU A 615 1.07 -31.84 19.32
N PRO A 616 0.34 -32.86 18.88
CA PRO A 616 -0.02 -33.01 17.47
C PRO A 616 -0.78 -31.81 16.92
N LEU A 617 -0.48 -31.49 15.66
CA LEU A 617 -1.21 -30.51 14.87
C LEU A 617 -2.45 -31.14 14.22
N LEU A 618 -2.30 -32.38 13.74
CA LEU A 618 -3.33 -33.15 13.05
C LEU A 618 -3.45 -34.53 13.70
N ALA A 619 -4.67 -35.03 13.88
CA ALA A 619 -4.98 -36.43 14.18
C ALA A 619 -5.60 -37.11 12.95
N GLU A 620 -5.51 -38.45 12.89
CA GLU A 620 -6.15 -39.26 11.85
C GLU A 620 -5.83 -38.80 10.42
N ALA A 621 -4.60 -38.36 10.19
CA ALA A 621 -4.11 -37.93 8.89
C ALA A 621 -4.37 -39.00 7.82
N ARG A 622 -4.80 -38.53 6.64
CA ARG A 622 -5.12 -39.37 5.49
C ARG A 622 -3.83 -39.85 4.82
N GLY A 623 -3.38 -41.04 5.23
CA GLY A 623 -2.19 -41.68 4.70
C GLY A 623 -0.89 -41.24 5.39
N ALA A 624 0.23 -41.82 4.95
CA ALA A 624 1.56 -41.57 5.53
C ALA A 624 2.18 -40.24 5.09
N ASP A 625 1.65 -39.59 4.06
CA ASP A 625 1.99 -38.23 3.65
C ASP A 625 0.70 -37.56 3.17
N PRO A 626 0.09 -36.65 3.95
CA PRO A 626 -1.16 -36.01 3.56
C PRO A 626 -0.96 -34.79 2.64
N TYR A 627 0.28 -34.35 2.39
CA TYR A 627 0.59 -33.08 1.75
C TYR A 627 1.22 -33.21 0.36
N SER A 628 2.25 -34.05 0.22
CA SER A 628 3.07 -34.01 -0.99
C SER A 628 2.33 -34.55 -2.21
N LEU A 629 2.47 -33.82 -3.33
CA LEU A 629 1.99 -34.22 -4.67
C LEU A 629 0.52 -34.64 -4.72
N GLN A 630 -0.33 -34.04 -3.89
CA GLN A 630 -1.75 -34.34 -3.78
C GLN A 630 -2.61 -33.10 -3.97
N ILE A 631 -3.75 -33.28 -4.65
CA ILE A 631 -4.74 -32.24 -4.90
C ILE A 631 -6.17 -32.75 -4.61
N SER A 632 -7.07 -31.84 -4.29
CA SER A 632 -8.51 -32.14 -4.13
C SER A 632 -9.35 -31.22 -5.01
N LEU A 633 -10.24 -31.82 -5.81
CA LEU A 633 -11.29 -31.13 -6.54
C LEU A 633 -12.57 -31.12 -5.70
N VAL A 634 -13.02 -29.94 -5.28
CA VAL A 634 -14.19 -29.76 -4.41
C VAL A 634 -15.40 -29.35 -5.25
N MET A 635 -16.44 -30.18 -5.22
CA MET A 635 -17.63 -30.07 -6.07
C MET A 635 -18.93 -29.99 -5.22
N PRO A 636 -19.94 -29.21 -5.63
CA PRO A 636 -21.23 -29.17 -4.94
C PRO A 636 -22.05 -30.44 -5.21
N THR A 637 -22.86 -30.90 -4.25
CA THR A 637 -23.73 -32.08 -4.43
C THR A 637 -25.13 -31.76 -4.97
N TRP A 638 -25.55 -30.49 -4.94
CA TRP A 638 -26.96 -30.11 -5.15
C TRP A 638 -27.22 -29.28 -6.42
N ALA A 639 -26.20 -28.61 -6.96
CA ALA A 639 -26.37 -27.61 -7.99
C ALA A 639 -26.53 -28.22 -9.41
N GLY A 640 -27.72 -28.12 -9.99
CA GLY A 640 -27.99 -28.54 -11.37
C GLY A 640 -27.47 -29.96 -11.68
N ARG A 641 -26.62 -30.08 -12.71
CA ARG A 641 -26.03 -31.37 -13.13
C ARG A 641 -25.07 -31.98 -12.10
N CYS A 642 -24.56 -31.21 -11.13
CA CYS A 642 -23.71 -31.75 -10.07
C CYS A 642 -24.46 -32.73 -9.14
N ALA A 643 -25.79 -32.70 -9.14
CA ALA A 643 -26.62 -33.70 -8.46
C ALA A 643 -26.74 -35.03 -9.23
N VAL A 644 -26.44 -35.05 -10.53
CA VAL A 644 -26.64 -36.21 -11.41
C VAL A 644 -25.46 -37.19 -11.31
N PRO A 645 -25.68 -38.49 -10.99
CA PRO A 645 -24.59 -39.47 -10.85
C PRO A 645 -23.70 -39.61 -12.09
N ALA A 646 -24.29 -39.56 -13.30
CA ALA A 646 -23.53 -39.63 -14.56
C ALA A 646 -22.55 -38.46 -14.71
N PHE A 647 -22.93 -37.26 -14.26
CA PHE A 647 -22.04 -36.10 -14.26
C PHE A 647 -20.90 -36.26 -13.26
N LYS A 648 -21.15 -36.87 -12.09
CA LYS A 648 -20.08 -37.16 -11.11
C LYS A 648 -19.00 -38.08 -11.69
N GLN A 649 -19.43 -39.15 -12.36
CA GLN A 649 -18.50 -40.07 -13.06
C GLN A 649 -17.74 -39.35 -14.18
N PHE A 650 -18.43 -38.48 -14.93
CA PHE A 650 -17.79 -37.68 -15.96
C PHE A 650 -16.72 -36.72 -15.41
N VAL A 651 -16.99 -36.08 -14.27
CA VAL A 651 -16.01 -35.24 -13.55
C VAL A 651 -14.78 -36.05 -13.14
N GLU A 652 -14.97 -37.23 -12.55
CA GLU A 652 -13.87 -38.09 -12.12
C GLU A 652 -13.02 -38.58 -13.30
N GLN A 653 -13.66 -38.98 -14.41
CA GLN A 653 -12.96 -39.42 -15.62
C GLN A 653 -12.20 -38.27 -16.27
N THR A 654 -12.83 -37.10 -16.42
CA THR A 654 -12.18 -35.91 -17.00
C THR A 654 -11.00 -35.46 -16.14
N LEU A 655 -11.12 -35.49 -14.81
CA LEU A 655 -10.01 -35.18 -13.90
C LEU A 655 -8.85 -36.15 -14.08
N ARG A 656 -9.12 -37.45 -14.21
CA ARG A 656 -8.08 -38.48 -14.42
C ARG A 656 -7.34 -38.30 -15.75
N GLU A 657 -8.03 -37.88 -16.80
CA GLU A 657 -7.44 -37.63 -18.11
C GLU A 657 -6.58 -36.36 -18.15
N GLU A 658 -6.94 -35.34 -17.36
CA GLU A 658 -6.28 -34.03 -17.39
C GLU A 658 -5.19 -33.83 -16.33
N ILE A 659 -5.19 -34.63 -15.26
CA ILE A 659 -4.25 -34.45 -14.15
C ILE A 659 -2.80 -34.78 -14.55
N PRO A 660 -1.81 -33.99 -14.12
CA PRO A 660 -0.40 -34.35 -14.24
C PRO A 660 -0.10 -35.71 -13.61
N ALA A 661 0.61 -36.59 -14.32
CA ALA A 661 0.82 -37.98 -13.92
C ALA A 661 1.54 -38.18 -12.56
N HIS A 662 2.27 -37.18 -12.08
CA HIS A 662 2.98 -37.23 -10.79
C HIS A 662 2.10 -36.77 -9.61
N LEU A 663 0.90 -36.27 -9.86
CA LEU A 663 -0.04 -35.81 -8.84
C LEU A 663 -1.13 -36.86 -8.60
N PHE A 664 -1.55 -36.97 -7.35
CA PHE A 664 -2.72 -37.75 -6.97
C PHE A 664 -3.90 -36.80 -6.71
N ALA A 665 -5.08 -37.11 -7.26
CA ALA A 665 -6.29 -36.32 -7.05
C ALA A 665 -7.36 -37.04 -6.22
N TYR A 666 -8.05 -36.25 -5.40
CA TYR A 666 -9.32 -36.61 -4.78
C TYR A 666 -10.46 -35.76 -5.34
N VAL A 667 -11.67 -36.31 -5.37
CA VAL A 667 -12.90 -35.54 -5.60
C VAL A 667 -13.70 -35.51 -4.31
N VAL A 668 -13.95 -34.31 -3.78
CA VAL A 668 -14.69 -34.09 -2.54
C VAL A 668 -16.03 -33.45 -2.88
N TRP A 669 -17.11 -34.17 -2.62
CA TRP A 669 -18.47 -33.69 -2.84
C TRP A 669 -19.04 -33.11 -1.55
N LEU A 670 -19.37 -31.82 -1.54
CA LEU A 670 -19.89 -31.10 -0.37
C LEU A 670 -21.37 -30.72 -0.54
N ASN A 671 -22.12 -30.74 0.56
CA ASN A 671 -23.48 -30.20 0.61
C ASN A 671 -23.47 -28.66 0.65
N GLN A 672 -24.65 -28.03 0.59
CA GLN A 672 -24.76 -26.58 0.51
C GLN A 672 -24.15 -25.84 1.71
N ALA A 673 -24.33 -26.35 2.92
CA ALA A 673 -23.79 -25.75 4.13
C ALA A 673 -22.26 -25.88 4.20
N ASP A 674 -21.74 -27.07 3.92
CA ASP A 674 -20.30 -27.35 3.96
C ASP A 674 -19.56 -26.58 2.86
N MET A 675 -20.15 -26.46 1.67
CA MET A 675 -19.56 -25.69 0.56
C MET A 675 -19.52 -24.18 0.86
N ALA A 676 -20.53 -23.62 1.56
CA ALA A 676 -20.50 -22.23 1.99
C ALA A 676 -19.37 -21.98 3.00
N GLN A 677 -19.21 -22.88 3.98
CA GLN A 677 -18.10 -22.82 4.94
C GLN A 677 -16.75 -22.99 4.25
N PHE A 678 -16.67 -23.89 3.27
CA PHE A 678 -15.47 -24.12 2.48
C PHE A 678 -15.08 -22.89 1.66
N ALA A 679 -16.03 -22.27 0.97
CA ALA A 679 -15.78 -21.08 0.16
C ALA A 679 -15.26 -19.90 1.01
N ASP A 680 -15.87 -19.69 2.18
CA ASP A 680 -15.44 -18.68 3.17
C ASP A 680 -14.02 -18.96 3.70
N ALA A 681 -13.75 -20.21 4.10
CA ALA A 681 -12.43 -20.62 4.58
C ALA A 681 -11.37 -20.48 3.47
N HIS A 682 -11.69 -20.89 2.24
CA HIS A 682 -10.78 -20.81 1.11
C HIS A 682 -10.44 -19.36 0.75
N GLN A 683 -11.44 -18.47 0.75
CA GLN A 683 -11.21 -17.04 0.49
C GLN A 683 -10.36 -16.40 1.61
N THR A 684 -10.72 -16.64 2.87
CA THR A 684 -9.94 -16.14 4.03
C THR A 684 -8.50 -16.65 3.98
N TRP A 685 -8.31 -17.93 3.63
CA TRP A 685 -6.98 -18.54 3.49
C TRP A 685 -6.18 -17.88 2.36
N LEU A 686 -6.77 -17.66 1.17
CA LEU A 686 -6.09 -16.98 0.06
C LEU A 686 -5.67 -15.55 0.43
N ASP A 687 -6.58 -14.77 1.02
CA ASP A 687 -6.32 -13.38 1.38
C ASP A 687 -5.22 -13.26 2.43
N SER A 688 -5.27 -14.08 3.47
CA SER A 688 -4.24 -14.12 4.52
C SER A 688 -2.91 -14.70 4.02
N GLN A 689 -2.94 -15.75 3.19
CA GLN A 689 -1.73 -16.33 2.58
C GLN A 689 -0.99 -15.33 1.70
N ARG A 690 -1.73 -14.50 0.95
CA ARG A 690 -1.15 -13.43 0.15
C ARG A 690 -0.43 -12.40 1.02
N GLN A 691 -1.08 -11.92 2.09
CA GLN A 691 -0.48 -10.95 3.03
C GLN A 691 0.79 -11.50 3.68
N VAL A 692 0.75 -12.78 4.09
CA VAL A 692 1.88 -13.50 4.65
C VAL A 692 3.05 -13.58 3.64
N ARG A 693 2.78 -13.98 2.39
CA ARG A 693 3.83 -14.09 1.35
C ARG A 693 4.42 -12.75 0.92
N LEU A 694 3.63 -11.68 0.97
CA LEU A 694 4.10 -10.32 0.70
C LEU A 694 4.84 -9.68 1.89
N ALA A 695 4.99 -10.41 3.01
CA ALA A 695 5.54 -9.90 4.27
C ALA A 695 4.82 -8.63 4.78
N GLN A 696 3.51 -8.54 4.52
CA GLN A 696 2.64 -7.43 4.91
C GLN A 696 1.73 -7.77 6.10
N GLY A 697 1.64 -9.05 6.47
CA GLY A 697 0.80 -9.53 7.58
C GLY A 697 1.50 -9.53 8.94
N GLY A 698 0.76 -9.18 10.00
CA GLY A 698 1.19 -9.30 11.39
C GLY A 698 0.83 -10.66 12.00
N ALA A 699 0.97 -10.79 13.33
CA ALA A 699 0.64 -12.03 14.05
C ALA A 699 -0.85 -12.43 13.88
N ALA A 700 -1.75 -11.45 13.75
CA ALA A 700 -3.17 -11.70 13.52
C ALA A 700 -3.44 -12.35 12.15
N GLU A 701 -2.74 -11.92 11.09
CA GLU A 701 -2.87 -12.52 9.75
C GLU A 701 -2.40 -13.97 9.73
N TRP A 702 -1.31 -14.29 10.44
CA TRP A 702 -0.87 -15.69 10.61
C TRP A 702 -1.91 -16.54 11.34
N LEU A 703 -2.56 -16.03 12.39
CA LEU A 703 -3.63 -16.75 13.08
C LEU A 703 -4.85 -16.98 12.19
N ARG A 704 -5.27 -15.97 11.42
CA ARG A 704 -6.36 -16.10 10.44
C ARG A 704 -6.05 -17.12 9.34
N GLN A 705 -4.81 -17.12 8.84
CA GLN A 705 -4.35 -18.09 7.85
C GLN A 705 -4.44 -19.52 8.37
N ARG A 706 -3.99 -19.75 9.61
CA ARG A 706 -3.97 -21.07 10.25
C ARG A 706 -5.37 -21.55 10.59
N ASP A 707 -6.24 -20.68 11.10
CA ASP A 707 -7.66 -20.98 11.33
C ASP A 707 -8.36 -21.42 10.04
N ALA A 708 -8.20 -20.63 8.96
CA ALA A 708 -8.79 -20.94 7.67
C ALA A 708 -8.23 -22.24 7.07
N ARG A 709 -6.91 -22.47 7.16
CA ARG A 709 -6.26 -23.72 6.76
C ARG A 709 -6.83 -24.92 7.49
N ASP A 710 -6.96 -24.85 8.81
CA ASP A 710 -7.44 -25.96 9.64
C ASP A 710 -8.89 -26.33 9.29
N ARG A 711 -9.75 -25.33 9.02
CA ARG A 711 -11.10 -25.54 8.49
C ARG A 711 -11.10 -26.23 7.13
N LEU A 712 -10.20 -25.83 6.22
CA LEU A 712 -10.05 -26.49 4.91
C LEU A 712 -9.61 -27.95 5.05
N ILE A 713 -8.63 -28.22 5.91
CA ILE A 713 -8.13 -29.58 6.20
C ILE A 713 -9.27 -30.49 6.68
N ASP A 714 -10.09 -30.01 7.63
CA ASP A 714 -11.23 -30.77 8.17
C ASP A 714 -12.29 -31.04 7.09
N LEU A 715 -12.67 -30.01 6.31
CA LEU A 715 -13.69 -30.12 5.24
C LEU A 715 -13.24 -31.01 4.08
N LEU A 716 -11.94 -31.03 3.77
CA LEU A 716 -11.34 -31.93 2.77
C LEU A 716 -11.13 -33.35 3.28
N LYS A 717 -11.32 -33.59 4.59
CA LYS A 717 -11.07 -34.88 5.26
C LYS A 717 -9.62 -35.34 5.07
N LEU A 718 -8.67 -34.42 5.18
CA LEU A 718 -7.23 -34.74 5.19
C LEU A 718 -6.77 -35.24 6.57
N GLY A 719 -7.54 -34.94 7.60
CA GLY A 719 -7.37 -35.35 8.99
C GLY A 719 -8.25 -34.46 9.87
N HIS A 720 -8.03 -34.53 11.18
CA HIS A 720 -8.71 -33.69 12.16
C HIS A 720 -7.74 -32.74 12.84
N SER A 721 -7.96 -31.43 12.64
CA SER A 721 -7.12 -30.39 13.21
C SER A 721 -7.38 -30.19 14.70
N TYR A 722 -6.31 -30.05 15.49
CA TYR A 722 -6.44 -29.61 16.88
C TYR A 722 -6.67 -28.09 16.94
N PRO A 723 -7.48 -27.59 17.89
CA PRO A 723 -7.54 -26.16 18.16
C PRO A 723 -6.16 -25.57 18.47
N LEU A 724 -5.91 -24.36 17.99
CA LEU A 724 -4.69 -23.61 18.22
C LEU A 724 -4.55 -23.31 19.72
N ALA A 725 -3.38 -23.62 20.30
CA ALA A 725 -3.12 -23.39 21.73
C ALA A 725 -2.38 -22.08 22.05
N ASP A 726 -1.86 -21.40 21.03
CA ASP A 726 -1.00 -20.22 21.11
C ASP A 726 -1.75 -18.90 20.87
N LEU A 727 -3.09 -18.90 20.98
CA LEU A 727 -3.87 -17.66 20.86
C LEU A 727 -3.41 -16.63 21.90
N PRO A 728 -3.19 -15.37 21.51
CA PRO A 728 -3.00 -14.28 22.46
C PRO A 728 -4.23 -14.12 23.35
N VAL A 729 -4.01 -14.02 24.66
CA VAL A 729 -5.08 -13.85 25.66
C VAL A 729 -4.81 -12.60 26.47
N GLU A 730 -5.73 -11.65 26.43
CA GLU A 730 -5.73 -10.46 27.29
C GLU A 730 -6.72 -10.69 28.44
N TYR A 731 -6.34 -10.39 29.68
CA TYR A 731 -7.24 -10.60 30.81
C TYR A 731 -7.03 -9.62 31.97
N THR A 732 -8.07 -9.43 32.78
CA THR A 732 -8.03 -8.62 34.00
C THR A 732 -7.18 -9.32 35.07
N LYS A 733 -6.11 -8.67 35.54
CA LYS A 733 -5.18 -9.24 36.52
C LYS A 733 -5.69 -9.21 37.96
N VAL A 734 -6.37 -8.12 38.35
CA VAL A 734 -6.88 -7.92 39.70
C VAL A 734 -8.35 -7.48 39.64
N VAL A 735 -9.22 -8.15 40.37
CA VAL A 735 -10.63 -7.76 40.50
C VAL A 735 -10.98 -7.50 41.97
N ALA A 736 -11.87 -6.55 42.19
CA ALA A 736 -12.45 -6.36 43.51
C ALA A 736 -13.23 -7.63 43.91
N TRP A 737 -13.26 -7.91 45.22
CA TRP A 737 -13.99 -9.06 45.76
C TRP A 737 -15.45 -9.06 45.29
N GLY A 738 -15.91 -10.23 44.83
CA GLY A 738 -17.26 -10.44 44.30
C GLY A 738 -17.48 -9.91 42.87
N GLN A 739 -16.47 -9.33 42.20
CA GLN A 739 -16.56 -8.89 40.81
C GLN A 739 -16.07 -9.96 39.83
N SER A 740 -16.49 -9.83 38.57
CA SER A 740 -16.07 -10.67 37.46
C SER A 740 -14.87 -10.05 36.73
N GLY A 741 -13.90 -10.87 36.34
CA GLY A 741 -12.82 -10.49 35.43
C GLY A 741 -13.22 -10.68 33.96
N ARG A 742 -12.47 -10.03 33.06
CA ARG A 742 -12.59 -10.19 31.61
C ARG A 742 -11.42 -11.01 31.09
N VAL A 743 -11.68 -11.94 30.18
CA VAL A 743 -10.69 -12.73 29.45
C VAL A 743 -11.02 -12.64 27.97
N THR A 744 -10.23 -11.91 27.20
CA THR A 744 -10.40 -11.73 25.76
C THR A 744 -9.41 -12.63 25.02
N LEU A 745 -9.93 -13.51 24.16
CA LEU A 745 -9.15 -14.33 23.24
C LEU A 745 -9.04 -13.60 21.91
N MET A 746 -7.83 -13.22 21.51
CA MET A 746 -7.63 -12.49 20.25
C MET A 746 -7.77 -13.43 19.06
N VAL A 747 -8.55 -13.04 18.05
CA VAL A 747 -8.77 -13.84 16.82
C VAL A 747 -9.20 -15.29 17.13
N ALA A 748 -10.27 -15.46 17.90
CA ALA A 748 -10.76 -16.77 18.30
C ALA A 748 -11.24 -17.59 17.08
N GLN A 749 -10.64 -18.77 16.87
CA GLN A 749 -10.90 -19.65 15.71
C GLN A 749 -12.39 -19.88 15.43
N THR A 750 -12.75 -19.77 14.15
CA THR A 750 -14.14 -19.89 13.71
C THR A 750 -14.68 -21.29 13.94
N GLY A 751 -15.78 -21.40 14.69
CA GLY A 751 -16.43 -22.69 14.98
C GLY A 751 -15.76 -23.51 16.10
N VAL A 752 -14.70 -22.99 16.73
CA VAL A 752 -14.10 -23.61 17.93
C VAL A 752 -14.82 -23.09 19.18
N ALA A 753 -15.20 -24.00 20.08
CA ALA A 753 -15.80 -23.68 21.36
C ALA A 753 -14.72 -23.48 22.42
N TYR A 754 -14.71 -22.33 23.06
CA TYR A 754 -13.80 -21.98 24.15
C TYR A 754 -14.55 -22.01 25.48
N GLN A 755 -13.99 -22.73 26.46
CA GLN A 755 -14.52 -22.84 27.80
C GLN A 755 -13.48 -22.41 28.83
N LEU A 756 -13.86 -21.50 29.73
CA LEU A 756 -13.04 -21.13 30.88
C LEU A 756 -13.22 -22.19 31.98
N LEU A 757 -12.10 -22.76 32.44
CA LEU A 757 -12.02 -23.80 33.45
C LEU A 757 -11.21 -23.32 34.65
N ALA A 758 -11.46 -23.92 35.82
CA ALA A 758 -10.56 -23.76 36.96
C ALA A 758 -9.18 -24.39 36.65
N LYS A 759 -8.13 -23.99 37.39
CA LYS A 759 -6.76 -24.52 37.23
C LYS A 759 -6.66 -26.05 37.21
N ASN A 760 -7.51 -26.73 37.96
CA ASN A 760 -7.58 -28.20 38.04
C ASN A 760 -8.31 -28.85 36.85
N GLY A 761 -8.79 -28.05 35.88
CA GLY A 761 -9.51 -28.51 34.70
C GLY A 761 -11.00 -28.74 34.90
N SER A 762 -11.57 -28.43 36.08
CA SER A 762 -13.00 -28.57 36.35
C SER A 762 -13.82 -27.45 35.71
N PRO A 763 -15.05 -27.73 35.23
CA PRO A 763 -15.98 -26.71 34.74
C PRO A 763 -16.34 -25.70 35.84
N LEU A 764 -16.53 -24.45 35.45
CA LEU A 764 -17.04 -23.40 36.34
C LEU A 764 -18.57 -23.50 36.50
N THR A 765 -19.09 -23.00 37.62
CA THR A 765 -20.54 -22.92 37.89
C THR A 765 -20.91 -21.46 38.16
N PRO A 766 -21.72 -20.80 37.29
CA PRO A 766 -22.19 -21.28 35.99
C PRO A 766 -21.04 -21.43 34.97
N PRO A 767 -21.20 -22.29 33.94
CA PRO A 767 -20.18 -22.49 32.92
C PRO A 767 -20.01 -21.23 32.07
N VAL A 768 -18.74 -20.89 31.78
CA VAL A 768 -18.38 -19.74 30.95
C VAL A 768 -17.80 -20.26 29.63
N ASN A 769 -18.60 -20.17 28.58
CA ASN A 769 -18.28 -20.68 27.25
C ASN A 769 -18.53 -19.60 26.18
N GLY A 770 -17.82 -19.69 25.06
CA GLY A 770 -18.05 -18.88 23.86
C GLY A 770 -17.62 -19.63 22.60
N ILE A 771 -18.14 -19.24 21.44
CA ILE A 771 -17.76 -19.82 20.14
C ILE A 771 -16.98 -18.75 19.37
N GLY A 772 -15.80 -19.11 18.86
CA GLY A 772 -15.00 -18.20 18.06
C GLY A 772 -15.64 -17.95 16.70
N GLN A 773 -15.47 -16.72 16.19
CA GLN A 773 -16.02 -16.24 14.92
C GLN A 773 -14.92 -15.65 14.01
N GLY A 774 -13.65 -15.92 14.30
CA GLY A 774 -12.51 -15.31 13.60
C GLY A 774 -12.19 -13.88 14.07
N SER A 775 -12.85 -13.41 15.12
CA SER A 775 -12.64 -12.12 15.79
C SER A 775 -12.35 -12.34 17.28
N ASP A 776 -12.13 -11.26 18.02
CA ASP A 776 -11.88 -11.32 19.46
C ASP A 776 -13.11 -11.87 20.20
N LEU A 777 -12.89 -12.81 21.13
CA LEU A 777 -13.92 -13.44 21.94
C LEU A 777 -13.75 -13.07 23.41
N LEU A 778 -14.73 -12.41 24.00
CA LEU A 778 -14.76 -12.06 25.41
C LEU A 778 -15.44 -13.16 26.26
N LEU A 779 -14.70 -13.70 27.22
CA LEU A 779 -15.19 -14.59 28.28
C LEU A 779 -15.20 -13.84 29.62
N THR A 780 -16.37 -13.71 30.24
CA THR A 780 -16.52 -13.05 31.54
C THR A 780 -16.49 -14.09 32.65
N THR A 781 -15.58 -13.95 33.62
CA THR A 781 -15.45 -14.93 34.71
C THR A 781 -16.68 -14.89 35.64
N PRO A 782 -16.95 -15.96 36.42
CA PRO A 782 -17.85 -15.87 37.57
C PRO A 782 -17.32 -14.85 38.60
N ARG A 783 -18.17 -14.49 39.58
CA ARG A 783 -17.78 -13.59 40.68
C ARG A 783 -16.60 -14.21 41.45
N ILE A 784 -15.52 -13.46 41.59
CA ILE A 784 -14.28 -13.93 42.20
C ILE A 784 -14.19 -13.43 43.65
N THR A 785 -14.11 -14.34 44.61
CA THR A 785 -14.06 -14.03 46.07
C THR A 785 -12.73 -14.35 46.74
N GLY A 786 -11.78 -14.95 46.01
CA GLY A 786 -10.37 -15.11 46.41
C GLY A 786 -9.49 -15.28 45.17
N ASP A 787 -8.18 -15.42 45.32
CA ASP A 787 -7.28 -15.62 44.17
C ASP A 787 -7.60 -16.90 43.39
N VAL A 788 -7.76 -16.77 42.06
CA VAL A 788 -8.07 -17.89 41.17
C VAL A 788 -7.17 -17.88 39.94
N ASP A 789 -6.64 -19.05 39.63
CA ASP A 789 -6.01 -19.32 38.34
C ASP A 789 -7.04 -20.05 37.43
N PHE A 790 -7.20 -19.57 36.20
CA PHE A 790 -8.03 -20.19 35.17
C PHE A 790 -7.18 -20.72 34.01
N VAL A 791 -7.77 -21.67 33.28
CA VAL A 791 -7.25 -22.19 32.02
C VAL A 791 -8.40 -22.16 31.01
N VAL A 792 -8.11 -21.84 29.76
CA VAL A 792 -9.10 -21.91 28.67
C VAL A 792 -8.90 -23.21 27.92
N ARG A 793 -9.95 -24.00 27.77
CA ARG A 793 -10.00 -25.17 26.89
C ARG A 793 -10.72 -24.80 25.61
N ALA A 794 -10.02 -24.95 24.50
CA ALA A 794 -10.57 -24.88 23.17
C ALA A 794 -10.97 -26.29 22.71
N THR A 795 -12.18 -26.46 22.20
CA THR A 795 -12.73 -27.74 21.72
C THR A 795 -13.35 -27.53 20.36
N ARG A 796 -12.98 -28.36 19.39
CA ARG A 796 -13.60 -28.38 18.06
C ARG A 796 -14.85 -29.26 18.12
N PRO A 797 -16.08 -28.71 18.00
CA PRO A 797 -17.31 -29.49 18.19
C PRO A 797 -17.50 -30.60 17.14
N SER A 798 -16.99 -30.41 15.92
CA SER A 798 -17.16 -31.36 14.81
C SER A 798 -16.39 -32.67 15.01
N SER A 799 -15.25 -32.63 15.69
CA SER A 799 -14.38 -33.79 15.90
C SER A 799 -14.22 -34.20 17.36
N GLY A 800 -14.54 -33.31 18.30
CA GLY A 800 -14.36 -33.53 19.74
C GLY A 800 -12.93 -33.31 20.25
N TYR A 801 -11.97 -33.03 19.36
CA TYR A 801 -10.59 -32.73 19.76
C TYR A 801 -10.53 -31.42 20.54
N SER A 802 -9.84 -31.45 21.69
CA SER A 802 -9.72 -30.32 22.59
C SER A 802 -8.29 -30.11 23.07
N ARG A 803 -7.99 -28.86 23.40
CA ARG A 803 -6.67 -28.42 23.83
C ARG A 803 -6.78 -27.24 24.79
N ASN A 804 -5.93 -27.21 25.80
CA ASN A 804 -5.82 -26.04 26.67
C ASN A 804 -4.91 -25.00 26.01
N LEU A 805 -5.31 -23.72 26.06
CA LEU A 805 -4.43 -22.61 25.67
C LEU A 805 -3.19 -22.57 26.59
N TYR A 806 -2.05 -22.16 26.04
CA TYR A 806 -0.81 -22.07 26.80
C TYR A 806 -0.78 -20.93 27.81
N THR A 807 -1.53 -19.86 27.54
CA THR A 807 -1.62 -18.70 28.44
C THR A 807 -2.33 -19.08 29.73
N LYS A 808 -1.62 -18.93 30.86
CA LYS A 808 -2.19 -19.11 32.20
C LYS A 808 -2.88 -17.81 32.62
N ILE A 809 -4.15 -17.87 32.98
CA ILE A 809 -4.92 -16.71 33.42
C ILE A 809 -4.87 -16.68 34.94
N GLN A 810 -4.34 -15.62 35.52
CA GLN A 810 -4.20 -15.49 36.97
C GLN A 810 -4.92 -14.22 37.42
N ILE A 811 -6.08 -14.38 38.06
CA ILE A 811 -6.88 -13.27 38.53
C ILE A 811 -6.84 -13.24 40.06
N ARG A 812 -6.32 -12.14 40.60
CA ARG A 812 -6.15 -11.93 42.04
C ARG A 812 -7.30 -11.10 42.60
N VAL A 813 -7.67 -11.34 43.85
CA VAL A 813 -8.72 -10.57 44.53
C VAL A 813 -8.12 -9.49 45.40
N GLY A 814 -8.54 -8.25 45.17
CA GLY A 814 -8.09 -7.10 45.93
C GLY A 814 -8.35 -5.78 45.23
N LEU A 815 -7.84 -4.72 45.84
CA LEU A 815 -7.77 -3.40 45.21
C LEU A 815 -6.54 -3.37 44.32
N ASP A 816 -6.73 -2.98 43.06
CA ASP A 816 -5.64 -2.80 42.11
C ASP A 816 -4.96 -1.45 42.38
N THR A 817 -3.85 -1.49 43.11
CA THR A 817 -3.06 -0.30 43.43
C THR A 817 -2.15 0.13 42.27
N SER A 818 -2.08 -0.68 41.20
CA SER A 818 -1.24 -0.42 40.03
C SER A 818 -1.97 0.30 38.89
N LEU A 819 -3.25 0.69 39.10
CA LEU A 819 -4.01 1.44 38.11
C LEU A 819 -3.30 2.74 37.73
N ILE A 820 -3.22 2.98 36.41
CA ILE A 820 -2.65 4.22 35.89
C ILE A 820 -3.56 5.38 36.30
N HIS A 821 -2.95 6.36 36.95
CA HIS A 821 -3.64 7.56 37.36
C HIS A 821 -2.71 8.77 37.26
N PHE A 822 -3.27 9.92 36.93
CA PHE A 822 -2.51 11.15 36.66
C PHE A 822 -3.40 12.38 36.86
N ILE A 823 -2.77 13.53 37.12
CA ILE A 823 -3.47 14.82 37.19
C ILE A 823 -3.83 15.27 35.77
N SER A 824 -5.11 15.41 35.45
CA SER A 824 -5.61 15.87 34.16
C SER A 824 -5.93 17.38 34.20
N GLY A 825 -5.77 18.06 33.06
CA GLY A 825 -6.17 19.47 32.91
C GLY A 825 -5.28 20.51 33.61
N ALA A 826 -4.11 20.12 34.14
CA ALA A 826 -3.12 21.02 34.72
C ALA A 826 -1.80 21.02 33.91
N ASP A 827 -1.09 22.15 33.92
CA ASP A 827 0.18 22.30 33.23
C ASP A 827 1.27 21.45 33.91
N LEU A 828 2.21 20.91 33.12
CA LEU A 828 3.41 20.28 33.68
C LEU A 828 4.29 21.33 34.37
N LEU A 829 4.83 20.99 35.54
CA LEU A 829 5.81 21.84 36.23
C LEU A 829 7.13 21.91 35.42
N VAL A 830 7.51 20.80 34.79
CA VAL A 830 8.66 20.67 33.88
C VAL A 830 8.15 20.15 32.55
N ALA A 831 8.32 20.91 31.47
CA ALA A 831 7.66 20.67 30.19
C ALA A 831 7.94 19.28 29.57
N ASP A 832 9.10 18.68 29.86
CA ASP A 832 9.54 17.42 29.24
C ASP A 832 9.25 16.15 30.08
N ASP A 833 8.72 16.27 31.31
CA ASP A 833 8.35 15.10 32.14
C ASP A 833 6.96 14.60 31.76
N THR A 834 6.90 13.64 30.84
CA THR A 834 5.65 13.08 30.28
C THR A 834 5.09 11.89 31.04
N ALA A 835 5.71 11.50 32.15
CA ALA A 835 5.23 10.36 32.92
C ALA A 835 3.86 10.65 33.57
N PRO A 836 3.03 9.61 33.82
CA PRO A 836 1.74 9.79 34.49
C PRO A 836 1.83 10.47 35.87
N ASP A 837 2.95 10.26 36.58
CA ASP A 837 3.24 10.79 37.91
C ASP A 837 3.98 12.13 37.92
N ALA A 838 4.15 12.76 36.75
CA ALA A 838 4.84 14.04 36.63
C ALA A 838 4.17 15.15 37.44
N ALA A 839 4.98 16.04 38.05
CA ALA A 839 4.47 17.15 38.83
C ALA A 839 3.71 18.14 37.96
N ARG A 840 2.54 18.56 38.43
CA ARG A 840 1.69 19.54 37.72
C ARG A 840 1.47 20.79 38.55
N ILE A 841 1.18 21.90 37.88
CA ILE A 841 0.96 23.20 38.52
C ILE A 841 -0.42 23.78 38.17
N ILE A 842 -1.11 24.30 39.19
CA ILE A 842 -2.41 24.98 39.07
C ILE A 842 -2.36 26.37 39.69
N ASP A 843 -3.39 27.18 39.40
CA ASP A 843 -3.57 28.49 40.04
C ASP A 843 -4.00 28.37 41.50
N PHE A 844 -3.73 29.42 42.29
CA PHE A 844 -4.10 29.48 43.70
C PHE A 844 -5.59 29.26 43.92
N ALA A 845 -5.93 28.34 44.84
CA ALA A 845 -7.29 27.97 45.18
C ALA A 845 -8.10 27.38 43.99
N ALA A 846 -7.44 26.97 42.91
CA ALA A 846 -8.06 26.17 41.86
C ALA A 846 -8.28 24.72 42.33
N GLN A 847 -9.12 24.00 41.58
CA GLN A 847 -9.32 22.57 41.75
C GLN A 847 -8.44 21.84 40.73
N ALA A 848 -7.88 20.70 41.13
CA ALA A 848 -7.22 19.77 40.22
C ALA A 848 -8.14 18.58 39.95
N GLU A 849 -8.02 18.01 38.76
CA GLU A 849 -8.70 16.79 38.36
C GLU A 849 -7.68 15.66 38.26
N VAL A 850 -8.03 14.47 38.75
CA VAL A 850 -7.21 13.26 38.71
C VAL A 850 -7.97 12.19 37.96
N SER A 851 -7.43 11.76 36.82
CA SER A 851 -7.93 10.65 36.04
C SER A 851 -7.41 9.33 36.61
N VAL A 852 -8.30 8.34 36.76
CA VAL A 852 -7.93 6.94 37.03
C VAL A 852 -8.42 6.10 35.88
N GLU A 853 -7.51 5.53 35.10
CA GLU A 853 -7.84 4.70 33.93
C GLU A 853 -8.31 3.31 34.35
N ALA A 854 -9.27 2.75 33.59
CA ALA A 854 -9.80 1.40 33.79
C ALA A 854 -10.19 1.09 35.26
N SER A 855 -10.88 2.03 35.92
CA SER A 855 -11.22 1.93 37.35
C SER A 855 -11.97 0.64 37.71
N GLN A 856 -11.62 -0.01 38.83
CA GLN A 856 -12.33 -1.21 39.27
C GLN A 856 -13.80 -0.92 39.62
N ALA A 857 -14.71 -1.70 39.03
CA ALA A 857 -16.15 -1.54 39.24
C ALA A 857 -16.56 -1.74 40.72
N GLY A 858 -17.29 -0.76 41.25
CA GLY A 858 -17.80 -0.78 42.62
C GLY A 858 -16.76 -0.57 43.72
N VAL A 859 -15.56 -0.09 43.39
CA VAL A 859 -14.59 0.48 44.32
C VAL A 859 -14.80 2.00 44.33
N ASP A 860 -14.88 2.61 45.51
CA ASP A 860 -14.99 4.04 45.66
C ASP A 860 -13.59 4.66 45.79
N TYR A 861 -13.28 5.62 44.92
CA TYR A 861 -12.00 6.30 44.89
C TYR A 861 -12.12 7.69 45.52
N ARG A 862 -11.11 8.07 46.30
CA ARG A 862 -11.05 9.34 47.03
C ARG A 862 -9.64 9.93 46.98
N LEU A 863 -9.53 11.25 46.83
CA LEU A 863 -8.24 11.93 46.93
C LEU A 863 -7.93 12.30 48.37
N LEU A 864 -6.72 11.97 48.79
CA LEU A 864 -6.15 12.33 50.09
C LEU A 864 -4.90 13.20 49.88
N THR A 865 -4.60 14.03 50.88
CA THR A 865 -3.32 14.76 50.98
C THR A 865 -2.72 14.53 52.36
N PRO A 866 -1.38 14.51 52.52
CA PRO A 866 -0.75 14.45 53.83
C PRO A 866 -1.23 15.59 54.74
N ASP A 867 -1.49 15.27 56.01
CA ASP A 867 -1.82 16.22 57.08
C ASP A 867 -1.33 15.68 58.44
N SER A 868 -0.37 16.38 59.03
CA SER A 868 0.23 16.03 60.34
C SER A 868 -0.76 16.06 61.51
N GLN A 869 -1.91 16.74 61.37
CA GLN A 869 -2.94 16.86 62.40
C GLN A 869 -4.04 15.80 62.26
N ALA A 870 -4.11 15.09 61.13
CA ALA A 870 -5.14 14.09 60.88
C ALA A 870 -4.79 12.74 61.52
N ALA A 871 -5.78 12.07 62.12
CA ALA A 871 -5.63 10.71 62.62
C ALA A 871 -5.36 9.75 61.43
N GLY A 872 -4.10 9.35 61.27
CA GLY A 872 -3.62 8.55 60.12
C GLY A 872 -2.74 9.30 59.12
N GLY A 873 -2.42 10.57 59.37
CA GLY A 873 -1.43 11.34 58.59
C GLY A 873 -1.91 11.87 57.23
N TYR A 874 -3.17 11.63 56.87
CA TYR A 874 -3.79 12.11 55.63
C TYR A 874 -5.19 12.68 55.89
N ARG A 875 -5.56 13.75 55.19
CA ARG A 875 -6.93 14.30 55.15
C ARG A 875 -7.55 14.17 53.76
N THR A 876 -8.89 14.08 53.70
CA THR A 876 -9.63 14.08 52.44
C THR A 876 -9.51 15.44 51.75
N ILE A 877 -9.13 15.44 50.47
CA ILE A 877 -9.08 16.64 49.63
C ILE A 877 -10.02 16.53 48.43
N SER A 878 -10.65 15.39 48.14
CA SER A 878 -11.66 15.34 47.06
C SER A 878 -12.99 16.01 47.45
N VAL A 879 -13.74 16.46 46.44
CA VAL A 879 -15.10 17.00 46.59
C VAL A 879 -16.10 15.89 46.95
N ALA A 880 -15.95 14.72 46.34
CA ALA A 880 -16.77 13.55 46.58
C ALA A 880 -15.95 12.26 46.39
N ASP A 881 -16.54 11.13 46.74
CA ASP A 881 -16.05 9.80 46.36
C ASP A 881 -16.65 9.45 45.01
N VAL A 882 -15.84 8.86 44.13
CA VAL A 882 -16.29 8.44 42.80
C VAL A 882 -16.22 6.93 42.70
N ARG A 883 -17.36 6.30 42.41
CA ARG A 883 -17.46 4.85 42.27
C ARG A 883 -16.95 4.43 40.90
N GLY A 884 -15.94 3.56 40.88
CA GLY A 884 -15.38 2.99 39.66
C GLY A 884 -16.41 2.17 38.88
N ASN A 885 -16.26 2.17 37.56
CA ASN A 885 -17.25 1.63 36.61
C ASN A 885 -16.62 0.88 35.43
N ALA A 886 -15.36 0.42 35.57
CA ALA A 886 -14.56 -0.20 34.51
C ALA A 886 -14.13 0.76 33.37
N ALA A 887 -14.45 2.05 33.44
CA ALA A 887 -13.96 3.09 32.55
C ALA A 887 -13.01 4.05 33.29
N THR A 888 -12.48 5.04 32.57
CA THR A 888 -11.73 6.14 33.18
C THR A 888 -12.68 7.00 34.00
N ILE A 889 -12.35 7.19 35.28
CA ILE A 889 -13.09 8.09 36.19
C ILE A 889 -12.26 9.32 36.51
N GLN A 890 -12.95 10.41 36.86
CA GLN A 890 -12.33 11.67 37.24
C GLN A 890 -12.62 11.99 38.70
N LEU A 891 -11.57 12.31 39.46
CA LEU A 891 -11.66 12.75 40.85
C LEU A 891 -11.28 14.23 40.92
N GLN A 892 -12.13 15.05 41.54
CA GLN A 892 -11.85 16.48 41.69
C GLN A 892 -11.44 16.83 43.11
N THR A 893 -10.41 17.67 43.26
CA THR A 893 -10.01 18.23 44.56
C THR A 893 -10.96 19.35 44.99
N GLN A 894 -11.05 19.60 46.29
CA GLN A 894 -11.43 20.89 46.87
C GLN A 894 -10.37 21.94 46.48
N GLN A 895 -10.63 23.21 46.75
CA GLN A 895 -9.69 24.29 46.46
C GLN A 895 -8.35 24.05 47.16
N VAL A 896 -7.25 24.10 46.39
CA VAL A 896 -5.91 23.81 46.89
C VAL A 896 -5.12 25.13 47.03
N PRO A 897 -4.86 25.61 48.26
CA PRO A 897 -4.20 26.89 48.47
C PRO A 897 -2.66 26.80 48.47
N GLU A 898 -2.08 25.62 48.69
CA GLU A 898 -0.64 25.42 48.80
C GLU A 898 -0.21 24.10 48.15
N ASP A 899 1.08 24.01 47.81
CA ASP A 899 1.68 22.80 47.22
C ASP A 899 1.38 21.56 48.08
N CYS A 900 0.94 20.47 47.45
CA CYS A 900 0.57 19.26 48.14
C CYS A 900 0.89 18.00 47.33
N MET A 901 0.65 16.85 47.95
CA MET A 901 0.81 15.54 47.33
C MET A 901 -0.55 14.86 47.33
N LEU A 902 -1.04 14.45 46.16
CA LEU A 902 -2.32 13.78 46.02
C LEU A 902 -2.12 12.28 46.03
N ARG A 903 -2.82 11.58 46.92
CA ARG A 903 -2.89 10.13 46.98
C ARG A 903 -4.29 9.67 46.64
N VAL A 904 -4.43 8.74 45.69
CA VAL A 904 -5.74 8.14 45.38
C VAL A 904 -5.95 6.94 46.30
N ARG A 905 -6.90 7.04 47.23
CA ARG A 905 -7.34 5.92 48.06
C ARG A 905 -8.48 5.19 47.36
N ALA A 906 -8.33 3.89 47.19
CA ALA A 906 -9.37 2.98 46.76
C ALA A 906 -10.03 2.34 48.00
N THR A 907 -11.36 2.29 48.04
CA THR A 907 -12.12 1.72 49.15
C THR A 907 -13.22 0.82 48.60
N LYS A 908 -13.26 -0.45 49.03
CA LYS A 908 -14.36 -1.36 48.71
C LYS A 908 -15.15 -1.63 49.98
N THR A 909 -16.37 -1.11 50.02
CA THR A 909 -17.36 -1.42 51.07
C THR A 909 -18.20 -2.63 50.63
N PHE A 910 -18.46 -3.52 51.58
CA PHE A 910 -19.25 -4.74 51.38
C PHE A 910 -20.66 -4.55 51.96
N ASP A 911 -21.66 -5.21 51.37
CA ASP A 911 -23.02 -5.19 51.91
C ASP A 911 -23.06 -5.96 53.24
N ALA A 912 -23.96 -5.57 54.15
CA ALA A 912 -24.04 -6.12 55.52
C ALA A 912 -24.26 -7.65 55.58
N GLY A 913 -24.67 -8.28 54.47
CA GLY A 913 -24.85 -9.73 54.35
C GLY A 913 -23.57 -10.53 54.02
N ASP A 914 -22.50 -9.88 53.56
CA ASP A 914 -21.29 -10.56 53.06
C ASP A 914 -20.24 -10.86 54.14
N ASN A 915 -20.40 -10.28 55.35
CA ASN A 915 -19.57 -10.52 56.54
C ASN A 915 -18.04 -10.37 56.29
N GLN A 916 -17.64 -9.41 55.44
CA GLN A 916 -16.24 -9.11 55.10
C GLN A 916 -15.82 -7.71 55.59
N PRO A 917 -14.56 -7.52 56.03
CA PRO A 917 -14.05 -6.21 56.40
C PRO A 917 -13.83 -5.35 55.15
N THR A 918 -14.20 -4.06 55.21
CA THR A 918 -13.92 -3.06 54.16
C THR A 918 -12.45 -3.09 53.77
N MET A 919 -12.17 -3.27 52.47
CA MET A 919 -10.81 -3.21 51.95
C MET A 919 -10.45 -1.76 51.63
N ILE A 920 -9.27 -1.33 52.06
CA ILE A 920 -8.77 0.03 51.88
C ILE A 920 -7.30 -0.07 51.47
N ASP A 921 -6.94 0.54 50.35
CA ASP A 921 -5.55 0.68 49.91
C ASP A 921 -5.40 1.96 49.08
N ALA A 922 -4.16 2.31 48.71
CA ALA A 922 -3.86 3.47 47.89
C ALA A 922 -3.16 3.07 46.58
N LEU A 923 -3.53 3.75 45.49
CA LEU A 923 -2.82 3.61 44.23
C LEU A 923 -1.42 4.23 44.38
N ILE A 924 -0.47 3.66 43.65
CA ILE A 924 0.94 4.08 43.66
C ILE A 924 1.31 4.45 42.21
N PRO A 925 2.03 5.56 41.97
CA PRO A 925 2.64 6.48 42.94
C PRO A 925 1.75 7.67 43.34
N ASP A 926 2.14 8.40 44.40
CA ASP A 926 1.49 9.67 44.75
C ASP A 926 1.77 10.76 43.70
N LEU A 927 0.80 11.65 43.46
CA LEU A 927 0.85 12.67 42.42
C LEU A 927 1.20 14.07 42.99
N PRO A 928 2.35 14.67 42.62
CA PRO A 928 2.76 15.97 43.12
C PRO A 928 1.99 17.12 42.44
N LEU A 929 1.27 17.92 43.24
CA LEU A 929 0.53 19.10 42.78
C LEU A 929 1.13 20.39 43.34
N LYS A 930 1.51 21.31 42.46
CA LYS A 930 2.08 22.63 42.80
C LYS A 930 1.05 23.73 42.59
N VAL A 931 1.14 24.79 43.39
CA VAL A 931 0.14 25.87 43.38
C VAL A 931 0.84 27.21 43.21
N ARG A 932 0.47 27.99 42.17
CA ARG A 932 0.99 29.35 41.94
C ARG A 932 0.67 30.28 43.11
N ALA A 933 1.40 31.40 43.24
CA ALA A 933 1.10 32.39 44.26
C ALA A 933 -0.31 32.98 44.10
N ASN A 934 -0.92 33.42 45.20
CA ASN A 934 -2.23 34.06 45.23
C ASN A 934 -2.19 35.42 44.51
N PRO A 935 -2.85 35.58 43.34
CA PRO A 935 -2.87 36.85 42.64
C PRO A 935 -3.83 37.86 43.28
N GLY A 936 -4.74 37.44 44.17
CA GLY A 936 -5.79 38.27 44.76
C GLY A 936 -5.37 39.13 45.94
N LEU A 937 -4.08 39.20 46.27
CA LEU A 937 -3.61 40.02 47.38
C LEU A 937 -3.72 41.51 47.06
N ALA A 938 -4.29 42.28 47.97
CA ALA A 938 -4.44 43.73 47.81
C ALA A 938 -3.12 44.45 48.05
N VAL A 939 -2.81 45.45 47.22
CA VAL A 939 -1.68 46.36 47.44
C VAL A 939 -2.19 47.72 47.91
N SER A 940 -1.41 48.41 48.74
CA SER A 940 -1.75 49.73 49.25
C SER A 940 -0.52 50.62 49.35
N LEU A 941 -0.69 51.91 49.12
CA LEU A 941 0.35 52.92 49.30
C LEU A 941 0.07 53.72 50.58
N PRO A 942 1.01 53.79 51.53
CA PRO A 942 0.90 54.67 52.70
C PRO A 942 0.90 56.16 52.32
N LYS A 943 1.56 56.52 51.21
CA LYS A 943 1.54 57.85 50.60
C LYS A 943 1.34 57.71 49.09
N SER A 944 0.22 58.22 48.58
CA SER A 944 -0.12 58.17 47.15
C SER A 944 0.44 59.33 46.34
N VAL A 945 1.02 60.32 47.02
CA VAL A 945 1.71 61.47 46.43
C VAL A 945 3.08 61.60 47.07
N VAL A 946 4.11 61.73 46.24
CA VAL A 946 5.49 61.98 46.67
C VAL A 946 6.09 63.18 45.94
N ASP A 947 7.16 63.73 46.49
CA ASP A 947 7.90 64.82 45.84
C ASP A 947 8.78 64.28 44.72
N TYR A 948 9.14 65.13 43.77
CA TYR A 948 10.00 64.77 42.64
C TYR A 948 11.34 64.17 43.13
N LYS A 949 11.71 63.00 42.59
CA LYS A 949 12.88 62.17 42.99
C LYS A 949 12.83 61.63 44.44
N ALA A 950 11.68 61.59 45.10
CA ALA A 950 11.55 60.94 46.41
C ALA A 950 11.30 59.42 46.30
N ALA A 951 11.81 58.67 47.27
CA ALA A 951 11.53 57.24 47.41
C ALA A 951 10.13 57.01 48.03
N ALA A 952 9.54 55.85 47.74
CA ALA A 952 8.22 55.46 48.24
C ALA A 952 8.22 54.03 48.78
N THR A 953 7.11 53.59 49.37
CA THR A 953 6.93 52.23 49.88
C THR A 953 5.55 51.72 49.49
N LEU A 954 5.45 50.50 48.97
CA LEU A 954 4.19 49.80 48.70
C LEU A 954 4.01 48.65 49.68
N VAL A 955 2.79 48.49 50.21
CA VAL A 955 2.47 47.42 51.16
C VAL A 955 1.57 46.39 50.50
N VAL A 956 2.04 45.15 50.40
CA VAL A 956 1.22 43.98 50.03
C VAL A 956 0.50 43.49 51.29
N LYS A 957 -0.83 43.44 51.27
CA LYS A 957 -1.62 42.96 52.40
C LYS A 957 -1.61 41.44 52.46
N SER A 958 -1.42 40.89 53.66
CA SER A 958 -1.46 39.44 53.94
C SER A 958 -0.60 38.61 52.98
N SER A 959 0.68 38.95 52.85
CA SER A 959 1.64 38.24 51.98
C SER A 959 1.72 36.75 52.33
N GLN A 960 1.83 35.86 51.33
CA GLN A 960 2.03 34.44 51.58
C GLN A 960 3.48 34.19 52.03
N ALA A 961 3.66 33.46 53.13
CA ALA A 961 4.98 33.05 53.58
C ALA A 961 5.73 32.17 52.57
N SER A 962 4.99 31.47 51.69
CA SER A 962 5.51 30.58 50.65
C SER A 962 5.93 31.30 49.36
N ALA A 963 5.71 32.63 49.24
CA ALA A 963 5.98 33.42 48.04
C ALA A 963 6.89 34.62 48.31
N SER A 964 7.60 35.08 47.27
CA SER A 964 8.40 36.31 47.27
C SER A 964 7.78 37.35 46.34
N TYR A 965 7.74 38.61 46.78
CA TYR A 965 7.07 39.71 46.10
C TYR A 965 8.06 40.78 45.69
N GLN A 966 7.90 41.32 44.48
CA GLN A 966 8.72 42.42 43.95
C GLN A 966 7.83 43.47 43.28
N VAL A 967 8.14 44.75 43.51
CA VAL A 967 7.43 45.88 42.88
C VAL A 967 8.05 46.20 41.52
N TRP A 968 7.17 46.40 40.55
CA TRP A 968 7.50 46.83 39.19
C TRP A 968 6.69 48.09 38.87
N ALA A 969 7.28 49.04 38.15
CA ALA A 969 6.68 50.33 37.84
C ALA A 969 6.78 50.65 36.34
N ARG A 970 5.81 51.41 35.83
CA ARG A 970 5.89 52.11 34.54
C ARG A 970 5.29 53.50 34.66
N ASP A 971 5.71 54.42 33.80
CA ASP A 971 5.14 55.76 33.75
C ASP A 971 3.72 55.72 33.15
N ILE A 972 2.84 56.61 33.65
CA ILE A 972 1.46 56.74 33.21
C ILE A 972 1.38 57.77 32.08
N GLY A 973 0.81 57.39 30.94
CA GLY A 973 0.52 58.31 29.83
C GLY A 973 -0.68 59.22 30.12
N ASP A 974 -0.81 60.37 29.46
CA ASP A 974 -1.87 61.32 29.79
C ASP A 974 -3.26 60.76 29.45
N SER A 975 -3.36 59.91 28.41
CA SER A 975 -4.59 59.22 28.00
C SER A 975 -5.09 58.16 28.98
N GLU A 976 -4.25 57.74 29.92
CA GLU A 976 -4.61 56.72 30.92
C GLU A 976 -5.30 57.34 32.15
N PHE A 977 -5.23 58.66 32.31
CA PHE A 977 -5.97 59.39 33.34
C PHE A 977 -7.44 59.52 32.94
N LEU A 978 -8.32 58.98 33.76
CA LEU A 978 -9.75 59.01 33.59
C LEU A 978 -10.37 60.10 34.48
N ARG A 979 -11.28 60.89 33.92
CA ARG A 979 -12.03 61.96 34.62
C ARG A 979 -13.38 61.51 35.15
N SER A 980 -13.79 60.27 34.86
CA SER A 980 -14.98 59.63 35.39
C SER A 980 -14.67 58.20 35.81
N ALA A 981 -15.32 57.73 36.87
CA ALA A 981 -15.14 56.37 37.37
C ALA A 981 -15.66 55.34 36.36
N SER A 982 -14.90 54.25 36.16
CA SER A 982 -15.32 53.07 35.40
C SER A 982 -15.04 51.80 36.20
N ALA A 983 -15.65 50.67 35.82
CA ALA A 983 -15.44 49.38 36.49
C ALA A 983 -13.97 48.90 36.44
N THR A 984 -13.18 49.44 35.51
CA THR A 984 -11.77 49.12 35.29
C THR A 984 -10.85 50.27 35.68
N ALA A 985 -11.28 51.20 36.53
CA ALA A 985 -10.50 52.36 36.94
C ALA A 985 -9.86 52.15 38.33
N ILE A 986 -8.57 52.44 38.46
CA ILE A 986 -7.84 52.46 39.73
C ILE A 986 -8.05 53.84 40.38
N PRO A 987 -8.67 53.91 41.58
CA PRO A 987 -8.83 55.18 42.29
C PRO A 987 -7.50 55.62 42.90
N ILE A 988 -7.22 56.92 42.84
CA ILE A 988 -6.03 57.50 43.47
C ILE A 988 -6.43 58.03 44.84
N ALA A 989 -5.86 57.46 45.90
CA ALA A 989 -6.22 57.86 47.26
C ALA A 989 -5.89 59.35 47.49
N GLY A 990 -6.88 60.09 48.01
CA GLY A 990 -6.81 61.56 48.20
C GLY A 990 -7.44 62.37 47.07
N PHE A 991 -7.86 61.74 45.97
CA PHE A 991 -8.51 62.41 44.84
C PHE A 991 -9.88 61.78 44.55
N ASN A 992 -10.95 62.58 44.61
CA ASN A 992 -12.33 62.12 44.39
C ASN A 992 -12.76 62.16 42.91
N SER A 993 -11.91 62.70 42.03
CA SER A 993 -12.22 63.00 40.63
C SER A 993 -11.12 62.57 39.64
N LEU A 994 -10.20 61.71 40.08
CA LEU A 994 -9.07 61.26 39.27
C LEU A 994 -8.85 59.75 39.42
N TRP A 995 -8.85 59.06 38.30
CA TRP A 995 -8.60 57.63 38.22
C TRP A 995 -7.60 57.32 37.11
N VAL A 996 -7.04 56.12 37.11
CA VAL A 996 -6.18 55.62 36.02
C VAL A 996 -6.74 54.30 35.52
N SER A 997 -6.69 54.05 34.22
CA SER A 997 -7.12 52.76 33.66
C SER A 997 -6.34 51.60 34.30
N ALA A 998 -7.04 50.53 34.71
CA ALA A 998 -6.41 49.33 35.24
C ALA A 998 -5.61 48.63 34.12
N PRO A 999 -4.38 48.18 34.41
CA PRO A 999 -3.55 47.58 33.39
C PRO A 999 -4.03 46.16 33.03
N PRO A 1000 -3.73 45.66 31.81
CA PRO A 1000 -3.86 44.25 31.52
C PRO A 1000 -2.94 43.41 32.41
N LEU A 1001 -3.32 42.14 32.63
CA LEU A 1001 -2.59 41.15 33.42
C LEU A 1001 -2.04 40.07 32.46
N PRO A 1002 -0.72 39.93 32.26
CA PRO A 1002 0.37 40.71 32.86
C PRO A 1002 0.52 42.11 32.22
N THR A 1003 1.02 43.07 33.01
CA THR A 1003 1.21 44.45 32.53
C THR A 1003 2.49 44.56 31.70
N PRO A 1004 2.41 45.07 30.45
CA PRO A 1004 3.58 45.29 29.61
C PRO A 1004 4.42 46.48 30.10
N ASP A 1005 5.67 46.54 29.65
CA ASP A 1005 6.58 47.69 29.81
C ASP A 1005 6.86 48.17 31.24
N VAL A 1006 6.69 47.28 32.23
CA VAL A 1006 7.07 47.55 33.62
C VAL A 1006 8.53 47.21 33.88
N ALA A 1007 9.22 48.03 34.67
CA ALA A 1007 10.59 47.81 35.11
C ALA A 1007 10.64 47.57 36.63
N ALA A 1008 11.64 46.82 37.11
CA ALA A 1008 11.79 46.56 38.54
C ALA A 1008 12.01 47.87 39.30
N ALA A 1009 11.10 48.19 40.21
CA ALA A 1009 11.12 49.44 40.98
C ALA A 1009 11.61 49.24 42.42
N GLY A 1010 11.85 48.00 42.83
CA GLY A 1010 12.38 47.62 44.14
C GLY A 1010 12.96 46.20 44.14
N ALA A 1011 13.65 45.84 45.22
CA ALA A 1011 14.16 44.48 45.43
C ALA A 1011 13.02 43.51 45.80
N ALA A 1012 13.18 42.23 45.46
CA ALA A 1012 12.25 41.19 45.89
C ALA A 1012 12.39 40.94 47.41
N ALA A 1013 11.27 40.72 48.09
CA ALA A 1013 11.24 40.36 49.51
C ALA A 1013 10.40 39.11 49.73
N ALA A 1014 10.76 38.26 50.69
CA ALA A 1014 9.97 37.11 51.07
C ALA A 1014 8.70 37.55 51.82
N GLY A 1015 7.57 36.92 51.52
CA GLY A 1015 6.35 37.11 52.29
C GLY A 1015 6.47 36.54 53.70
N THR A 1016 5.65 37.06 54.61
CA THR A 1016 5.75 36.78 56.05
C THR A 1016 4.46 36.23 56.65
N GLY A 1017 3.43 35.96 55.84
CA GLY A 1017 2.07 35.70 56.33
C GLY A 1017 1.31 36.97 56.74
N ASN A 1018 2.00 38.10 56.85
CA ASN A 1018 1.48 39.39 57.29
C ASN A 1018 1.64 40.47 56.19
N ASN A 1019 1.31 41.73 56.51
CA ASN A 1019 1.56 42.84 55.60
C ASN A 1019 3.06 43.00 55.32
N LEU A 1020 3.43 43.06 54.04
CA LEU A 1020 4.81 43.17 53.57
C LEU A 1020 5.06 44.55 52.94
N SER A 1021 6.00 45.31 53.49
CA SER A 1021 6.42 46.61 52.96
C SER A 1021 7.57 46.44 51.96
N LEU A 1022 7.37 46.91 50.74
CA LEU A 1022 8.33 46.87 49.64
C LEU A 1022 8.80 48.30 49.29
N PRO A 1023 10.10 48.61 49.41
CA PRO A 1023 10.63 49.92 49.06
C PRO A 1023 10.63 50.12 47.53
N ILE A 1024 10.35 51.35 47.11
CA ILE A 1024 10.33 51.80 45.71
C ILE A 1024 11.42 52.85 45.53
N ALA A 1025 12.20 52.70 44.46
CA ALA A 1025 13.22 53.66 44.06
C ALA A 1025 12.64 55.07 43.79
N ALA A 1026 13.52 56.08 43.75
CA ALA A 1026 13.14 57.47 43.53
C ALA A 1026 12.37 57.68 42.21
N LEU A 1027 11.14 58.22 42.31
CA LEU A 1027 10.25 58.41 41.15
C LEU A 1027 10.33 59.83 40.61
N LYS A 1028 10.29 59.96 39.28
CA LYS A 1028 10.33 61.25 38.56
C LYS A 1028 9.00 61.57 37.88
N GLU A 1029 8.22 60.56 37.53
CA GLU A 1029 6.94 60.69 36.83
C GLU A 1029 5.83 59.97 37.60
N ASP A 1030 4.58 60.26 37.25
CA ASP A 1030 3.45 59.52 37.81
C ASP A 1030 3.54 58.08 37.31
N SER A 1031 3.53 57.11 38.23
CA SER A 1031 3.83 55.73 37.90
C SER A 1031 2.72 54.78 38.34
N LEU A 1032 2.47 53.79 37.50
CA LEU A 1032 1.64 52.63 37.79
C LEU A 1032 2.52 51.52 38.35
N LEU A 1033 2.17 51.05 39.53
CA LEU A 1033 2.90 50.04 40.29
C LEU A 1033 2.14 48.71 40.26
N VAL A 1034 2.83 47.66 39.85
CA VAL A 1034 2.34 46.28 39.89
C VAL A 1034 3.28 45.43 40.73
N VAL A 1035 2.77 44.37 41.33
CA VAL A 1035 3.57 43.46 42.14
C VAL A 1035 3.58 42.10 41.48
N ARG A 1036 4.77 41.51 41.32
CA ARG A 1036 4.93 40.12 40.88
C ARG A 1036 5.26 39.25 42.08
N ALA A 1037 4.49 38.19 42.27
CA ALA A 1037 4.66 37.17 43.29
C ALA A 1037 5.28 35.92 42.66
N SER A 1038 6.32 35.39 43.28
CA SER A 1038 7.06 34.22 42.80
C SER A 1038 7.13 33.13 43.88
N LYS A 1039 6.94 31.86 43.50
CA LYS A 1039 7.13 30.70 44.38
C LYS A 1039 8.24 29.80 43.82
N SER A 1040 8.96 29.14 44.72
CA SER A 1040 9.95 28.12 44.38
C SER A 1040 9.38 26.75 44.75
N HIS A 1041 9.21 25.87 43.76
CA HIS A 1041 8.62 24.54 43.93
C HIS A 1041 9.70 23.47 43.95
N ALA A 1042 9.64 22.56 44.92
CA ALA A 1042 10.52 21.40 44.95
C ALA A 1042 10.25 20.47 43.75
N ASN A 1043 11.30 20.08 43.03
CA ASN A 1043 11.24 19.09 41.95
C ASN A 1043 11.20 17.66 42.56
N PRO A 1044 10.11 16.90 42.38
CA PRO A 1044 9.98 15.57 42.99
C PRO A 1044 10.92 14.52 42.39
N ARG A 1045 11.47 14.75 41.19
CA ARG A 1045 12.45 13.85 40.54
C ARG A 1045 13.89 14.08 41.03
N GLY A 1046 14.11 15.06 41.90
CA GLY A 1046 15.45 15.56 42.26
C GLY A 1046 15.96 16.56 41.22
N GLY A 1047 16.63 17.63 41.69
CA GLY A 1047 17.12 18.71 40.84
C GLY A 1047 16.87 20.10 41.43
N ALA A 1048 17.20 21.15 40.67
CA ALA A 1048 16.97 22.52 41.10
C ALA A 1048 15.46 22.81 41.26
N PRO A 1049 15.05 23.60 42.27
CA PRO A 1049 13.66 24.05 42.41
C PRO A 1049 13.17 24.80 41.16
N VAL A 1050 11.93 24.56 40.77
CA VAL A 1050 11.31 25.21 39.61
C VAL A 1050 10.50 26.41 40.10
N GLY A 1051 10.76 27.60 39.55
CA GLY A 1051 10.06 28.82 39.92
C GLY A 1051 8.76 29.02 39.15
N SER A 1052 7.71 29.51 39.81
CA SER A 1052 6.53 30.09 39.15
C SER A 1052 6.38 31.56 39.54
N THR A 1053 5.98 32.42 38.59
CA THR A 1053 5.77 33.86 38.85
C THR A 1053 4.42 34.29 38.28
N ILE A 1054 3.65 35.06 39.06
CA ILE A 1054 2.37 35.63 38.67
C ILE A 1054 2.29 37.09 39.09
N GLN A 1055 1.58 37.92 38.33
CA GLN A 1055 1.31 39.31 38.73
C GLN A 1055 0.07 39.36 39.64
N LEU A 1056 0.13 40.13 40.72
CA LEU A 1056 -1.05 40.42 41.54
C LEU A 1056 -2.08 41.19 40.70
N ALA A 1057 -3.35 40.86 40.87
CA ALA A 1057 -4.46 41.54 40.21
C ALA A 1057 -4.61 42.99 40.70
N SER A 1058 -4.16 43.27 41.93
CA SER A 1058 -4.15 44.61 42.51
C SER A 1058 -2.91 45.39 42.03
N ALA A 1059 -3.15 46.56 41.44
CA ALA A 1059 -2.14 47.55 41.08
C ALA A 1059 -2.36 48.85 41.88
N ALA A 1060 -1.33 49.66 42.05
CA ALA A 1060 -1.40 50.93 42.75
C ALA A 1060 -0.86 52.07 41.88
N VAL A 1061 -1.42 53.27 42.02
CA VAL A 1061 -0.95 54.47 41.32
C VAL A 1061 -0.29 55.40 42.32
N ILE A 1062 0.90 55.86 41.99
CA ILE A 1062 1.63 56.87 42.76
C ILE A 1062 1.86 58.11 41.90
N LEU A 1063 1.49 59.26 42.45
CA LEU A 1063 1.66 60.54 41.78
C LEU A 1063 2.88 61.28 42.31
N VAL A 1064 3.54 62.03 41.44
CA VAL A 1064 4.74 62.80 41.75
C VAL A 1064 4.45 64.28 41.56
N ARG A 1065 4.72 65.09 42.59
CA ARG A 1065 4.58 66.55 42.51
C ARG A 1065 5.53 67.14 41.45
N PRO A 1066 5.18 68.27 40.82
CA PRO A 1066 6.09 69.00 39.96
C PRO A 1066 7.43 69.29 40.66
N GLY A 1067 8.52 69.27 39.90
CA GLY A 1067 9.84 69.64 40.41
C GLY A 1067 9.90 71.12 40.82
N THR A 1068 10.89 71.44 41.65
CA THR A 1068 11.13 72.82 42.09
C THR A 1068 12.03 73.57 41.11
N ALA A 1069 12.27 74.86 41.35
CA ALA A 1069 13.24 75.66 40.59
C ALA A 1069 14.66 75.05 40.54
N ALA A 1070 15.06 74.24 41.54
CA ALA A 1070 16.35 73.57 41.56
C ALA A 1070 16.41 72.41 40.54
N ASP A 1071 15.27 71.80 40.23
CA ASP A 1071 15.16 70.74 39.23
C ASP A 1071 14.90 71.29 37.82
N PHE A 1072 14.12 72.38 37.71
CA PHE A 1072 13.71 73.01 36.46
C PHE A 1072 13.88 74.55 36.53
N PRO A 1073 15.05 75.09 36.15
CA PRO A 1073 15.36 76.52 36.29
C PRO A 1073 14.75 77.35 35.14
N LEU A 1074 13.55 77.91 35.36
CA LEU A 1074 12.84 78.74 34.40
C LEU A 1074 13.64 79.97 33.95
N ARG A 1075 13.64 80.25 32.64
CA ARG A 1075 14.34 81.40 32.04
C ARG A 1075 13.45 82.22 31.11
N PHE A 1076 13.58 83.54 31.16
CA PHE A 1076 12.79 84.50 30.38
C PHE A 1076 13.66 85.24 29.37
N SER A 1077 13.22 85.29 28.11
CA SER A 1077 13.85 86.07 27.04
C SER A 1077 12.81 86.85 26.25
N ARG A 1078 13.11 88.09 25.81
CA ARG A 1078 12.15 88.86 25.01
C ARG A 1078 11.93 88.24 23.63
N ARG A 1079 10.68 88.26 23.16
CA ARG A 1079 10.30 87.73 21.84
C ARG A 1079 10.96 88.45 20.67
N ASP A 1080 11.21 89.76 20.79
CA ASP A 1080 11.84 90.59 19.75
C ASP A 1080 13.37 90.42 19.66
N GLY A 1081 13.96 89.58 20.51
CA GLY A 1081 15.40 89.32 20.54
C GLY A 1081 16.24 90.45 21.17
N SER A 1082 15.62 91.51 21.70
CA SER A 1082 16.33 92.54 22.47
C SER A 1082 16.74 92.01 23.85
N GLY A 1083 17.90 92.42 24.35
CA GLY A 1083 18.36 92.02 25.69
C GLY A 1083 17.34 92.42 26.77
N VAL A 1084 17.03 91.50 27.68
CA VAL A 1084 16.12 91.79 28.80
C VAL A 1084 16.88 92.61 29.84
N GLY A 1085 16.34 93.76 30.23
CA GLY A 1085 16.91 94.56 31.33
C GLY A 1085 16.80 93.84 32.68
N PRO A 1086 17.30 94.44 33.78
CA PRO A 1086 17.30 93.79 35.10
C PRO A 1086 15.89 93.52 35.67
N GLY A 1087 14.83 94.06 35.06
CA GLY A 1087 13.43 93.83 35.42
C GLY A 1087 12.56 93.47 34.21
N LEU A 1088 11.30 93.11 34.45
CA LEU A 1088 10.33 92.74 33.41
C LEU A 1088 9.38 93.92 33.15
N ALA A 1089 9.32 94.39 31.91
CA ALA A 1089 8.46 95.52 31.53
C ALA A 1089 7.01 95.09 31.22
N LYS A 1090 6.06 95.96 31.58
CA LYS A 1090 4.63 95.84 31.30
C LYS A 1090 4.33 95.74 29.79
N ASN A 1091 3.32 94.97 29.43
CA ASN A 1091 2.85 94.70 28.07
C ASN A 1091 3.94 94.16 27.12
N THR A 1092 4.95 93.47 27.66
CA THR A 1092 6.01 92.83 26.87
C THR A 1092 5.85 91.30 26.89
N ALA A 1093 5.97 90.67 25.73
CA ALA A 1093 5.94 89.22 25.57
C ALA A 1093 7.32 88.59 25.84
N TYR A 1094 7.38 87.66 26.80
CA TYR A 1094 8.58 86.90 27.13
C TYR A 1094 8.41 85.43 26.77
N LEU A 1095 9.41 84.87 26.11
CA LEU A 1095 9.54 83.43 25.89
C LEU A 1095 10.08 82.78 27.17
N VAL A 1096 9.40 81.74 27.66
CA VAL A 1096 9.75 81.02 28.88
C VAL A 1096 10.34 79.66 28.53
N ALA A 1097 11.58 79.40 28.95
CA ALA A 1097 12.32 78.16 28.70
C ALA A 1097 12.55 77.35 29.99
N ASN A 1098 12.92 76.07 29.83
CA ASN A 1098 13.32 75.12 30.88
C ASN A 1098 12.23 74.68 31.88
N GLY A 1099 10.95 74.77 31.51
CA GLY A 1099 9.88 74.20 32.33
C GLY A 1099 9.76 72.68 32.18
N GLN A 1100 9.20 72.05 33.21
CA GLN A 1100 8.90 70.62 33.21
C GLN A 1100 7.78 70.31 32.20
N PRO A 1101 7.95 69.33 31.29
CA PRO A 1101 6.88 68.90 30.38
C PRO A 1101 5.64 68.41 31.13
N GLY A 1102 4.45 68.77 30.66
CA GLY A 1102 3.15 68.44 31.27
C GLY A 1102 2.75 69.34 32.46
N VAL A 1103 3.44 70.46 32.68
CA VAL A 1103 3.22 71.37 33.83
C VAL A 1103 2.87 72.79 33.37
N TYR A 1104 1.85 73.38 34.00
CA TYR A 1104 1.48 74.79 33.92
C TYR A 1104 2.24 75.59 34.98
N TYR A 1105 2.84 76.71 34.60
CA TYR A 1105 3.48 77.64 35.52
C TYR A 1105 2.66 78.92 35.60
N HIS A 1106 2.13 79.20 36.79
CA HIS A 1106 1.46 80.46 37.11
C HIS A 1106 2.43 81.36 37.88
N PHE A 1107 2.52 82.63 37.46
CA PHE A 1107 3.42 83.61 38.07
C PHE A 1107 2.60 84.59 38.91
N ARG A 1108 2.98 84.83 40.17
CA ARG A 1108 2.34 85.80 41.08
C ARG A 1108 3.39 86.70 41.68
N LEU A 1109 3.03 87.92 42.08
CA LEU A 1109 3.92 88.71 42.94
C LEU A 1109 3.96 88.09 44.34
N ALA A 1110 5.12 88.01 44.99
CA ALA A 1110 5.24 87.47 46.34
C ALA A 1110 4.35 88.25 47.32
N GLY A 1111 3.47 87.54 48.04
CA GLY A 1111 2.46 88.12 48.93
C GLY A 1111 1.11 88.45 48.26
N SER A 1112 0.95 88.23 46.94
CA SER A 1112 -0.32 88.36 46.22
C SER A 1112 -0.88 87.01 45.79
N ASP A 1113 -2.20 86.85 45.90
CA ASP A 1113 -2.92 85.66 45.41
C ASP A 1113 -3.40 85.79 43.95
N GLN A 1114 -3.14 86.92 43.30
CA GLN A 1114 -3.57 87.17 41.93
C GLN A 1114 -2.50 86.75 40.92
N ASP A 1115 -2.87 85.87 39.98
CA ASP A 1115 -2.01 85.46 38.86
C ASP A 1115 -1.71 86.65 37.93
N LEU A 1116 -0.43 86.78 37.56
CA LEU A 1116 0.06 87.71 36.58
C LEU A 1116 -0.04 87.06 35.19
N GLY A 1117 -1.01 87.50 34.40
CA GLY A 1117 -1.22 87.01 33.04
C GLY A 1117 -1.75 85.57 32.97
N LEU A 1118 -1.70 84.99 31.78
CA LEU A 1118 -2.07 83.58 31.56
C LEU A 1118 -0.92 82.64 31.96
N PRO A 1119 -1.22 81.42 32.44
CA PRO A 1119 -0.18 80.46 32.79
C PRO A 1119 0.54 79.91 31.56
N VAL A 1120 1.82 79.56 31.75
CA VAL A 1120 2.69 79.02 30.71
C VAL A 1120 2.69 77.50 30.77
N TYR A 1121 2.41 76.84 29.64
CA TYR A 1121 2.36 75.38 29.57
C TYR A 1121 3.51 74.80 28.75
N PHE A 1122 4.19 73.79 29.29
CA PHE A 1122 5.19 73.02 28.55
C PHE A 1122 4.58 71.70 28.08
N HIS A 1123 4.45 71.51 26.77
CA HIS A 1123 3.86 70.29 26.20
C HIS A 1123 4.73 69.05 26.46
N LYS A 1124 4.09 67.95 26.88
CA LYS A 1124 4.71 66.62 26.98
C LYS A 1124 4.71 65.97 25.58
N PRO A 1125 5.85 65.53 25.04
CA PRO A 1125 5.90 64.88 23.73
C PRO A 1125 5.32 63.48 23.87
N GLU A 1126 4.04 63.29 23.54
CA GLU A 1126 3.45 61.96 23.55
C GLU A 1126 3.83 61.20 22.28
N LYS A 1127 4.45 60.03 22.48
CA LYS A 1127 4.74 59.05 21.44
C LYS A 1127 3.44 58.62 20.75
N GLY A 1128 3.45 58.73 19.42
CA GLY A 1128 2.58 58.15 18.41
C GLY A 1128 1.38 57.31 18.85
N ILE A 1129 0.21 57.75 18.37
CA ILE A 1129 -1.02 56.94 18.28
C ILE A 1129 -0.74 55.73 17.38
N GLY A 1130 -0.48 54.57 17.98
CA GLY A 1130 -0.52 53.28 17.30
C GLY A 1130 -1.96 52.81 17.21
N GLY A 1131 -2.61 53.07 16.07
CA GLY A 1131 -3.96 52.56 15.84
C GLY A 1131 -4.73 53.21 14.70
N LEU A 1132 -4.12 53.39 13.52
CA LEU A 1132 -4.82 53.51 12.24
C LEU A 1132 -3.83 53.20 11.12
N ALA A 1133 -4.11 52.14 10.36
CA ALA A 1133 -3.34 51.70 9.21
C ALA A 1133 -3.59 52.63 8.01
N VAL A 1134 -2.56 53.32 7.51
CA VAL A 1134 -2.38 53.68 6.09
C VAL A 1134 -0.87 53.80 5.81
N GLU A 1135 -0.49 53.32 4.63
CA GLU A 1135 0.86 53.19 4.06
C GLU A 1135 1.61 54.51 3.79
N ILE A 1136 2.93 54.36 3.59
CA ILE A 1136 3.92 55.21 2.88
C ILE A 1136 5.02 55.85 3.76
N ASP A 1137 6.25 55.66 3.29
CA ASP A 1137 7.57 56.11 3.74
C ASP A 1137 7.67 57.56 4.28
N PHE A 1138 8.37 57.76 5.40
CA PHE A 1138 9.73 58.35 5.44
C PHE A 1138 10.23 58.60 6.88
N ALA A 1139 11.55 58.55 6.97
CA ALA A 1139 12.46 58.58 8.11
C ALA A 1139 12.39 59.74 9.13
N LEU A 1140 13.14 59.50 10.21
CA LEU A 1140 14.02 60.41 10.98
C LEU A 1140 13.59 60.83 12.40
N ALA A 1141 14.59 60.64 13.28
CA ALA A 1141 14.72 61.17 14.61
C ALA A 1141 14.90 62.69 14.61
N GLY A 1142 14.48 63.34 15.70
CA GLY A 1142 15.08 64.60 16.15
C GLY A 1142 14.12 65.76 16.39
N GLN A 1143 14.11 66.18 17.66
CA GLN A 1143 13.82 67.53 18.18
C GLN A 1143 12.37 68.07 18.12
N MET A 1144 11.91 68.55 19.28
CA MET A 1144 10.71 69.38 19.42
C MET A 1144 10.81 70.63 18.53
N PRO A 1145 9.69 71.10 17.93
CA PRO A 1145 9.65 72.41 17.31
C PRO A 1145 9.59 73.52 18.38
N SER A 1146 10.57 74.42 18.29
CA SER A 1146 10.54 75.82 18.75
C SER A 1146 9.36 76.57 18.09
N PRO A 1147 8.72 77.57 18.74
CA PRO A 1147 9.24 78.31 19.89
C PRO A 1147 8.68 77.90 21.27
N PRO A 1148 9.46 78.14 22.35
CA PRO A 1148 9.01 78.01 23.74
C PRO A 1148 7.76 78.85 24.04
N PRO A 1149 6.95 78.46 25.05
CA PRO A 1149 5.69 79.13 25.34
C PRO A 1149 5.89 80.60 25.77
N GLU A 1150 5.01 81.47 25.29
CA GLU A 1150 5.03 82.91 25.52
C GLU A 1150 4.24 83.31 26.78
N TRP A 1151 4.75 84.29 27.53
CA TRP A 1151 4.11 84.92 28.68
C TRP A 1151 4.14 86.44 28.56
N ASP A 1152 2.96 87.06 28.55
CA ASP A 1152 2.81 88.51 28.51
C ASP A 1152 2.83 89.11 29.91
N CYS A 1153 3.80 89.98 30.19
CA CYS A 1153 3.94 90.58 31.52
C CYS A 1153 2.93 91.74 31.68
N PRO A 1154 1.97 91.68 32.62
CA PRO A 1154 0.90 92.68 32.71
C PRO A 1154 1.26 93.94 33.52
N VAL A 1155 2.42 93.94 34.20
CA VAL A 1155 2.88 95.01 35.09
C VAL A 1155 4.40 95.17 35.00
N ASP A 1156 4.94 96.33 35.40
CA ASP A 1156 6.38 96.52 35.49
C ASP A 1156 6.91 95.90 36.80
N LEU A 1157 7.94 95.06 36.70
CA LEU A 1157 8.56 94.35 37.82
C LEU A 1157 10.05 94.69 37.90
N ALA A 1158 10.50 95.08 39.09
CA ALA A 1158 11.90 95.38 39.38
C ALA A 1158 12.73 94.11 39.61
N ALA A 1159 14.06 94.21 39.47
CA ALA A 1159 15.01 93.11 39.63
C ALA A 1159 14.94 92.40 41.00
N THR A 1160 14.58 93.15 42.04
CA THR A 1160 14.47 92.71 43.44
C THR A 1160 13.11 92.10 43.77
N ASP A 1161 12.11 92.27 42.90
CA ASP A 1161 10.80 91.70 43.13
C ASP A 1161 10.88 90.18 43.09
N LYS A 1162 10.12 89.52 43.97
CA LYS A 1162 10.01 88.06 44.00
C LYS A 1162 8.71 87.64 43.36
N LEU A 1163 8.79 86.67 42.46
CA LEU A 1163 7.63 85.97 41.93
C LEU A 1163 7.41 84.68 42.72
N SER A 1164 6.20 84.51 43.23
CA SER A 1164 5.70 83.22 43.70
C SER A 1164 5.20 82.44 42.49
N ILE A 1165 5.86 81.32 42.20
CA ILE A 1165 5.60 80.49 41.03
C ILE A 1165 4.88 79.24 41.50
N ARG A 1166 3.67 79.06 40.98
CA ARG A 1166 2.85 77.89 41.22
C ARG A 1166 2.94 76.98 40.00
N ALA A 1167 3.72 75.92 40.12
CA ALA A 1167 3.85 74.88 39.11
C ALA A 1167 2.75 73.83 39.34
N VAL A 1168 1.88 73.61 38.37
CA VAL A 1168 0.70 72.73 38.45
C VAL A 1168 0.76 71.69 37.34
N LYS A 1169 0.79 70.40 37.67
CA LYS A 1169 0.78 69.32 36.66
C LYS A 1169 -0.60 69.26 35.98
N ALA A 1170 -0.63 69.29 34.65
CA ALA A 1170 -1.86 69.45 33.88
C ALA A 1170 -2.91 68.34 34.13
N GLN A 1171 -2.48 67.09 34.22
CA GLN A 1171 -3.41 65.97 34.39
C GLN A 1171 -3.89 65.81 35.83
N THR A 1172 -2.98 65.87 36.79
CA THR A 1172 -3.27 65.55 38.20
C THR A 1172 -3.69 66.76 39.04
N GLY A 1173 -3.40 67.99 38.58
CA GLY A 1173 -3.61 69.21 39.35
C GLY A 1173 -2.69 69.34 40.56
N LEU A 1174 -1.70 68.46 40.71
CA LEU A 1174 -0.71 68.55 41.78
C LEU A 1174 0.14 69.78 41.60
N GLU A 1175 0.32 70.52 42.70
CA GLU A 1175 1.04 71.77 42.69
C GLU A 1175 2.26 71.78 43.60
N THR A 1176 3.25 72.55 43.17
CA THR A 1176 4.41 72.93 43.96
C THR A 1176 4.58 74.44 43.83
N LEU A 1177 4.68 75.11 44.98
CA LEU A 1177 4.89 76.54 45.09
C LEU A 1177 6.34 76.81 45.46
N PHE A 1178 7.00 77.69 44.73
CA PHE A 1178 8.34 78.17 45.04
C PHE A 1178 8.52 79.62 44.63
N GLU A 1179 9.37 80.37 45.33
CA GLU A 1179 9.62 81.78 45.04
C GLU A 1179 10.96 81.97 44.33
N LEU A 1180 10.97 82.81 43.29
CA LEU A 1180 12.18 83.22 42.58
C LEU A 1180 12.21 84.75 42.43
N ALA A 1181 13.37 85.37 42.64
CA ALA A 1181 13.55 86.78 42.30
C ALA A 1181 13.50 86.98 40.77
N VAL A 1182 12.97 88.11 40.30
CA VAL A 1182 12.89 88.44 38.86
C VAL A 1182 14.28 88.40 38.20
N SER A 1183 15.31 88.87 38.90
CA SER A 1183 16.72 88.75 38.47
C SER A 1183 17.19 87.31 38.22
N ALA A 1184 16.65 86.32 38.94
CA ALA A 1184 16.98 84.91 38.74
C ALA A 1184 16.30 84.32 37.49
N LEU A 1185 15.17 84.88 37.06
CA LEU A 1185 14.39 84.44 35.90
C LEU A 1185 14.92 85.00 34.58
N VAL A 1186 15.43 86.22 34.60
CA VAL A 1186 15.91 86.94 33.41
C VAL A 1186 17.40 86.67 33.11
N GLY A 1187 18.18 86.31 34.13
CA GLY A 1187 19.62 86.08 34.02
C GLY A 1187 20.42 87.38 34.05
N ALA A 1188 21.61 87.34 34.68
CA ALA A 1188 22.62 88.40 34.54
C ALA A 1188 23.16 88.40 33.09
N VAL A 1189 23.57 89.56 32.57
CA VAL A 1189 24.41 89.63 31.36
C VAL A 1189 25.62 88.72 31.52
#